data_AF-A0A069DCU3-F1
#
_entry.id   AF-A0A069DCU3-F1
#
_cell.length_a   1.000
_cell.length_b   1.000
_cell.length_c   1.000
_cell.angle_alpha   90.00
_cell.angle_beta   90.00
_cell.angle_gamma   90.00
#
_symmetry.space_group_name_H-M   'P 1'
#
loop_
_entity.id
_entity.type
_entity.pdbx_description
1 polymer ?
#
loop_
_entity_poly.entity_id
_entity_poly.type
_entity_poly.pdbx_seq_one_letter_code
_entity_poly.pdbx_strand_id
1 'polypeptide(L)'
;MKKRNTLLAGMATAALLFQLFAIPGQPVSAEEAAKVKLRILETTDIHANLVDYDYYTDKAIETYGLARTATLIKQARSEAKNSMLFDNGDLIQGTPLGDYVAKVKPLKGDEVHPVYKAMNLLDYDAATPGNHEFNYGLEFFDQVMKGAEFPYVNANIYKDDGDKDESNDVNHYKPYEIIEKKVTDESGKEHTLKVGVIGLVTPQIMQWDSAYLTGKVITKDIVKTAEKFVPEIEAAGADLIVALAHSGYDENPPAEMAENAVLPLSEVEGIDAILFGHAHKIFPSAAFEGMKGIDLEKGTINGVAAVEPGAWGDNLGVIDLELAQVDGEWEVVNSAAVSRPIYDSANAKSLAALDKEIAAAVQAEHEATVEYVRGPVGETTAPITSYFALVQDDPSIQIVTNAQKWYVENKLKGTEYEGIPVLSAGAPFKAGGRMGPDYYTDIPAGTIAIKNVADLYVYPNTVHAVELTGAEVKEWLEWSAGQFNTIDPSKSGEQELVNVDFPTYNYDVIDGVTYEIDVTEPAKYDSKGNVVSASSNRIKNLKYEGKAIDPEQKFIVATNNYRAGSSKLANPDGKRIIMAAPDESRQVIIDYIAQNKTINPSADGNWSFAKVSGTPEIIFNTSPAASSIVTADAKLSGAMTYLGDNKDGFGKYSLDLSGGTDTAAPEAQEPEAEETPAKPKPTTPAPKPEPKPVKPEAGKERVYVIKKGDNLYRIGLKYGVDWNAIAKANKISNVHQLQIGQKIIIPAS
;
A
#
# COMPACT_ATOMS: atom_id res chain seq x y z
N MET A 1 -2.12 -95.30 -10.76
CA MET A 1 -0.89 -95.22 -9.93
C MET A 1 -1.30 -94.84 -8.51
N LYS A 2 -0.81 -95.64 -7.55
CA LYS A 2 -0.84 -95.60 -6.06
C LYS A 2 -1.91 -94.74 -5.34
N LYS A 3 -2.69 -95.23 -4.35
CA LYS A 3 -3.15 -96.56 -3.85
C LYS A 3 -3.96 -96.21 -2.56
N ARG A 4 -5.21 -96.68 -2.43
CA ARG A 4 -5.73 -97.65 -1.43
C ARG A 4 -5.79 -97.17 0.04
N ASN A 5 -6.76 -97.50 0.90
CA ASN A 5 -7.78 -98.55 0.91
C ASN A 5 -8.88 -98.21 1.94
N THR A 6 -10.11 -98.56 1.56
CA THR A 6 -11.26 -99.08 2.31
C THR A 6 -11.22 -99.44 3.82
N LEU A 7 -12.37 -99.13 4.45
CA LEU A 7 -13.32 -99.98 5.21
C LEU A 7 -13.29 -100.01 6.76
N LEU A 8 -14.51 -99.70 7.26
CA LEU A 8 -15.32 -100.40 8.27
C LEU A 8 -15.43 -99.84 9.70
N ALA A 9 -16.69 -99.86 10.12
CA ALA A 9 -17.31 -99.27 11.30
C ALA A 9 -17.09 -100.08 12.58
N GLY A 10 -17.28 -99.41 13.71
CA GLY A 10 -17.46 -100.02 15.03
C GLY A 10 -17.77 -98.99 16.10
N MET A 11 -19.01 -98.99 16.60
CA MET A 11 -19.52 -98.22 17.73
C MET A 11 -18.78 -98.54 19.05
N ALA A 12 -18.59 -97.54 19.93
CA ALA A 12 -19.22 -97.48 21.26
C ALA A 12 -18.56 -96.44 22.19
N THR A 13 -19.43 -95.64 22.80
CA THR A 13 -19.34 -94.72 23.94
C THR A 13 -18.21 -94.89 24.97
N ALA A 14 -17.58 -93.77 25.33
CA ALA A 14 -17.17 -93.44 26.71
C ALA A 14 -17.21 -91.91 26.90
N ALA A 15 -18.12 -91.44 27.75
CA ALA A 15 -18.21 -90.04 28.16
C ALA A 15 -17.26 -89.80 29.34
N LEU A 16 -16.31 -88.86 29.18
CA LEU A 16 -15.56 -88.26 30.28
C LEU A 16 -15.78 -86.75 30.26
N LEU A 17 -16.33 -86.25 31.36
CA LEU A 17 -16.47 -84.84 31.70
C LEU A 17 -15.10 -84.17 31.85
N PHE A 18 -14.88 -83.07 31.16
CA PHE A 18 -13.92 -82.04 31.54
C PHE A 18 -14.62 -80.68 31.54
N GLN A 19 -14.59 -80.01 32.69
CA GLN A 19 -15.21 -78.72 32.94
C GLN A 19 -14.51 -77.63 32.12
N LEU A 20 -15.27 -76.95 31.24
CA LEU A 20 -14.87 -75.66 30.68
C LEU A 20 -15.11 -74.57 31.73
N PHE A 21 -14.04 -73.97 32.24
CA PHE A 21 -14.10 -72.65 32.85
C PHE A 21 -14.36 -71.63 31.73
N ALA A 22 -15.58 -71.12 31.64
CA ALA A 22 -15.88 -69.91 30.88
C ALA A 22 -15.28 -68.73 31.65
N ILE A 23 -14.16 -68.20 31.16
CA ILE A 23 -13.72 -66.85 31.53
C ILE A 23 -14.63 -65.89 30.76
N PRO A 24 -15.42 -65.02 31.41
CA PRO A 24 -16.13 -63.98 30.70
C PRO A 24 -15.08 -63.04 30.12
N GLY A 25 -14.88 -63.09 28.80
CA GLY A 25 -14.14 -62.06 28.09
C GLY A 25 -14.86 -60.73 28.33
N GLN A 26 -14.26 -59.83 29.10
CA GLN A 26 -14.69 -58.44 29.07
C GLN A 26 -14.50 -57.95 27.64
N PRO A 27 -15.51 -57.33 27.01
CA PRO A 27 -15.28 -56.63 25.77
C PRO A 27 -14.26 -55.53 26.07
N VAL A 28 -13.05 -55.67 25.52
CA VAL A 28 -12.15 -54.54 25.37
C VAL A 28 -12.85 -53.64 24.38
N SER A 29 -13.56 -52.62 24.89
CA SER A 29 -14.01 -51.52 24.04
C SER A 29 -12.73 -50.95 23.44
N ALA A 30 -12.57 -51.05 22.13
CA ALA A 30 -11.64 -50.19 21.43
C ALA A 30 -12.09 -48.76 21.78
N GLU A 31 -11.30 -48.04 22.57
CA GLU A 31 -11.57 -46.64 22.90
C GLU A 31 -11.49 -45.91 21.56
N GLU A 32 -12.62 -45.37 21.11
CA GLU A 32 -12.69 -44.64 19.86
C GLU A 32 -11.73 -43.45 19.99
N ALA A 33 -10.78 -43.31 19.05
CA ALA A 33 -9.78 -42.25 19.10
C ALA A 33 -10.45 -40.88 19.31
N ALA A 34 -9.94 -40.08 20.25
CA ALA A 34 -10.50 -38.77 20.56
C ALA A 34 -10.46 -37.90 19.30
N LYS A 35 -11.59 -37.24 19.00
CA LYS A 35 -11.72 -36.34 17.85
C LYS A 35 -12.02 -34.93 18.32
N VAL A 36 -11.19 -33.98 17.92
CA VAL A 36 -11.36 -32.56 18.26
C VAL A 36 -11.64 -31.79 16.97
N LYS A 37 -12.64 -30.91 17.01
CA LYS A 37 -12.85 -29.91 15.96
C LYS A 37 -12.34 -28.58 16.47
N LEU A 38 -11.35 -28.02 15.80
CA LEU A 38 -10.74 -26.74 16.13
C LEU A 38 -10.99 -25.75 15.00
N ARG A 39 -11.58 -24.60 15.33
CA ARG A 39 -11.75 -23.49 14.40
C ARG A 39 -10.64 -22.45 14.61
N ILE A 40 -9.85 -22.19 13.59
CA ILE A 40 -8.88 -21.10 13.54
C ILE A 40 -9.52 -19.93 12.80
N LEU A 41 -9.42 -18.74 13.37
CA LEU A 41 -9.96 -17.50 12.84
C LEU A 41 -8.81 -16.54 12.54
N GLU A 42 -8.95 -15.76 11.48
CA GLU A 42 -7.94 -14.79 11.05
C GLU A 42 -8.54 -13.43 10.73
N THR A 43 -7.87 -12.38 11.20
CA THR A 43 -7.87 -11.06 10.58
C THR A 43 -6.49 -10.72 10.04
N THR A 44 -6.43 -9.85 9.03
CA THR A 44 -5.19 -9.33 8.46
C THR A 44 -5.48 -7.98 7.81
N ASP A 45 -4.45 -7.16 7.61
CA ASP A 45 -4.51 -5.95 6.78
C ASP A 45 -5.65 -5.00 7.16
N ILE A 46 -5.97 -4.91 8.47
CA ILE A 46 -7.07 -4.08 8.98
C ILE A 46 -6.82 -2.61 8.70
N HIS A 47 -5.55 -2.19 8.64
CA HIS A 47 -5.16 -0.84 8.22
C HIS A 47 -5.82 0.31 9.01
N ALA A 48 -5.99 0.10 10.32
CA ALA A 48 -6.73 1.00 11.21
C ALA A 48 -8.20 1.27 10.81
N ASN A 49 -8.81 0.43 9.97
CA ASN A 49 -10.26 0.45 9.69
C ASN A 49 -11.03 -0.20 10.85
N LEU A 50 -11.16 0.53 11.96
CA LEU A 50 -11.73 -0.02 13.20
C LEU A 50 -13.25 0.06 13.28
N VAL A 51 -13.85 1.05 12.62
CA VAL A 51 -15.29 1.34 12.66
C VAL A 51 -15.84 1.48 11.23
N ASP A 52 -17.16 1.53 11.09
CA ASP A 52 -17.87 1.56 9.82
C ASP A 52 -17.92 2.97 9.22
N TYR A 53 -16.74 3.56 9.07
CA TYR A 53 -16.56 4.93 8.61
C TYR A 53 -15.37 5.08 7.66
N ASP A 54 -15.62 5.70 6.51
CA ASP A 54 -14.59 6.12 5.57
C ASP A 54 -14.18 7.57 5.86
N TYR A 55 -13.01 7.72 6.47
CA TYR A 55 -12.43 9.01 6.82
C TYR A 55 -12.05 9.86 5.60
N TYR A 56 -11.80 9.24 4.46
CA TYR A 56 -11.43 9.94 3.22
C TYR A 56 -12.66 10.57 2.58
N THR A 57 -13.79 9.87 2.53
CA THR A 57 -15.04 10.42 2.00
C THR A 57 -15.91 11.12 3.04
N ASP A 58 -15.50 11.15 4.31
CA ASP A 58 -16.22 11.78 5.44
C ASP A 58 -17.63 11.18 5.60
N LYS A 59 -17.77 9.85 5.43
CA LYS A 59 -19.06 9.14 5.38
C LYS A 59 -19.05 7.82 6.15
N ALA A 60 -20.20 7.48 6.72
CA ALA A 60 -20.47 6.13 7.19
C ALA A 60 -20.57 5.16 6.01
N ILE A 61 -20.15 3.93 6.24
CA ILE A 61 -20.11 2.84 5.27
C ILE A 61 -20.53 1.53 5.95
N GLU A 62 -20.77 0.46 5.19
CA GLU A 62 -21.08 -0.86 5.77
C GLU A 62 -20.24 -1.99 5.16
N THR A 63 -19.28 -1.65 4.31
CA THR A 63 -18.56 -2.59 3.44
C THR A 63 -17.27 -3.12 4.04
N TYR A 64 -16.71 -2.45 5.04
CA TYR A 64 -15.52 -2.88 5.79
C TYR A 64 -15.54 -2.32 7.23
N GLY A 65 -14.58 -2.76 8.05
CA GLY A 65 -14.34 -2.29 9.41
C GLY A 65 -14.36 -3.39 10.48
N LEU A 66 -13.33 -3.44 11.33
CA LEU A 66 -13.16 -4.44 12.39
C LEU A 66 -14.38 -4.56 13.30
N ALA A 67 -15.07 -3.45 13.61
CA ALA A 67 -16.27 -3.49 14.44
C ALA A 67 -17.40 -4.34 13.82
N ARG A 68 -17.48 -4.49 12.49
CA ARG A 68 -18.43 -5.40 11.84
C ARG A 68 -17.87 -6.82 11.77
N THR A 69 -16.57 -6.98 11.49
CA THR A 69 -15.87 -8.28 11.55
C THR A 69 -15.98 -8.92 12.92
N ALA A 70 -15.95 -8.15 14.01
CA ALA A 70 -16.16 -8.59 15.38
C ALA A 70 -17.47 -9.37 15.58
N THR A 71 -18.54 -8.96 14.90
CA THR A 71 -19.81 -9.71 14.90
C THR A 71 -19.64 -11.08 14.25
N LEU A 72 -18.91 -11.18 13.13
CA LEU A 72 -18.60 -12.47 12.50
C LEU A 72 -17.68 -13.34 13.36
N ILE A 73 -16.71 -12.74 14.06
CA ILE A 73 -15.83 -13.46 15.00
C ILE A 73 -16.67 -14.08 16.12
N LYS A 74 -17.51 -13.28 16.78
CA LYS A 74 -18.41 -13.75 17.85
C LYS A 74 -19.35 -14.84 17.34
N GLN A 75 -19.89 -14.70 16.12
CA GLN A 75 -20.71 -15.72 15.49
C GLN A 75 -19.92 -17.02 15.23
N ALA A 76 -18.75 -16.92 14.59
CA ALA A 76 -17.94 -18.07 14.23
C ALA A 76 -17.48 -18.86 15.46
N ARG A 77 -17.18 -18.18 16.57
CA ARG A 77 -16.92 -18.81 17.87
C ARG A 77 -18.14 -19.52 18.44
N SER A 78 -19.34 -18.95 18.31
CA SER A 78 -20.58 -19.59 18.80
C SER A 78 -20.96 -20.87 18.05
N GLU A 79 -20.47 -21.02 16.81
CA GLU A 79 -20.69 -22.19 15.96
C GLU A 79 -19.73 -23.35 16.25
N ALA A 80 -18.66 -23.14 17.03
CA ALA A 80 -17.60 -24.12 17.29
C ALA A 80 -17.37 -24.32 18.80
N LYS A 81 -17.06 -25.56 19.21
CA LYS A 81 -16.69 -25.85 20.62
C LYS A 81 -15.35 -25.26 21.00
N ASN A 82 -14.41 -25.27 20.06
CA ASN A 82 -13.03 -24.86 20.25
C ASN A 82 -12.68 -23.85 19.16
N SER A 83 -12.10 -22.72 19.55
CA SER A 83 -11.63 -21.74 18.58
C SER A 83 -10.40 -20.98 19.05
N MET A 84 -9.60 -20.54 18.09
CA MET A 84 -8.48 -19.62 18.26
C MET A 84 -8.59 -18.49 17.24
N LEU A 85 -8.12 -17.29 17.59
CA LEU A 85 -8.15 -16.11 16.74
C LEU A 85 -6.76 -15.51 16.63
N PHE A 86 -6.32 -15.22 15.41
CA PHE A 86 -5.02 -14.66 15.13
C PHE A 86 -5.15 -13.42 14.26
N ASP A 87 -4.17 -12.52 14.37
CA ASP A 87 -4.00 -11.42 13.45
C ASP A 87 -2.68 -11.54 12.69
N ASN A 88 -2.74 -11.33 11.38
CA ASN A 88 -1.59 -11.50 10.50
C ASN A 88 -0.94 -10.18 10.06
N GLY A 89 -1.08 -9.08 10.80
CA GLY A 89 -0.30 -7.86 10.58
C GLY A 89 -0.98 -6.79 9.72
N ASP A 90 -0.29 -5.67 9.51
CA ASP A 90 -0.77 -4.45 8.85
C ASP A 90 -2.00 -3.82 9.55
N LEU A 91 -1.80 -3.46 10.83
CA LEU A 91 -2.84 -2.93 11.70
C LEU A 91 -2.82 -1.42 11.85
N ILE A 92 -1.62 -0.81 11.98
CA ILE A 92 -1.49 0.51 12.62
C ILE A 92 -1.37 1.69 11.65
N GLN A 93 -1.22 1.42 10.35
CA GLN A 93 -1.21 2.41 9.29
C GLN A 93 -2.33 2.12 8.29
N GLY A 94 -2.85 3.11 7.59
CA GLY A 94 -3.76 2.92 6.45
C GLY A 94 -4.81 4.01 6.38
N THR A 95 -5.67 4.10 7.40
CA THR A 95 -6.60 5.24 7.53
C THR A 95 -5.96 6.45 8.24
N PRO A 96 -6.55 7.66 8.11
CA PRO A 96 -6.15 8.84 8.88
C PRO A 96 -6.16 8.65 10.40
N LEU A 97 -6.84 7.62 10.93
CA LEU A 97 -6.80 7.29 12.36
C LEU A 97 -5.40 6.85 12.77
N GLY A 98 -4.75 5.99 11.98
CA GLY A 98 -3.38 5.53 12.22
C GLY A 98 -2.41 6.71 12.22
N ASP A 99 -2.48 7.57 11.18
CA ASP A 99 -1.66 8.77 11.07
C ASP A 99 -1.90 9.77 12.22
N TYR A 100 -3.16 9.96 12.62
CA TYR A 100 -3.50 10.85 13.73
C TYR A 100 -2.82 10.39 15.03
N VAL A 101 -2.89 9.10 15.33
CA VAL A 101 -2.26 8.55 16.54
C VAL A 101 -0.74 8.58 16.43
N ALA A 102 -0.15 8.33 15.25
CA ALA A 102 1.31 8.32 15.11
C ALA A 102 1.93 9.73 15.10
N LYS A 103 1.34 10.68 14.37
CA LYS A 103 1.96 11.96 14.02
C LYS A 103 1.37 13.15 14.79
N VAL A 104 0.07 13.13 15.07
CA VAL A 104 -0.65 14.28 15.67
C VAL A 104 -0.77 14.13 17.19
N LYS A 105 -1.15 12.94 17.66
CA LYS A 105 -1.33 12.61 19.07
C LYS A 105 -0.60 11.30 19.41
N PRO A 106 0.75 11.28 19.38
CA PRO A 106 1.55 10.12 19.73
C PRO A 106 1.23 9.63 21.15
N LEU A 107 1.23 8.29 21.28
CA LEU A 107 1.01 7.60 22.55
C LEU A 107 2.00 8.06 23.62
N LYS A 108 1.52 8.21 24.86
CA LYS A 108 2.33 8.59 26.03
C LYS A 108 2.21 7.55 27.13
N GLY A 109 3.35 7.15 27.69
CA GLY A 109 3.38 6.24 28.84
C GLY A 109 2.73 4.90 28.51
N ASP A 110 1.68 4.55 29.24
CA ASP A 110 0.95 3.28 29.12
C ASP A 110 -0.36 3.43 28.30
N GLU A 111 -0.50 4.50 27.51
CA GLU A 111 -1.63 4.66 26.59
C GLU A 111 -1.65 3.53 25.55
N VAL A 112 -2.82 2.92 25.37
CA VAL A 112 -3.05 1.81 24.43
C VAL A 112 -3.47 2.37 23.07
N HIS A 113 -2.86 1.87 21.99
CA HIS A 113 -3.24 2.21 20.62
C HIS A 113 -4.69 1.79 20.33
N PRO A 114 -5.51 2.58 19.60
CA PRO A 114 -6.92 2.25 19.36
C PRO A 114 -7.16 0.88 18.73
N VAL A 115 -6.23 0.42 17.88
CA VAL A 115 -6.30 -0.94 17.31
C VAL A 115 -6.34 -2.01 18.40
N TYR A 116 -5.48 -1.90 19.43
CA TYR A 116 -5.45 -2.84 20.54
C TYR A 116 -6.57 -2.61 21.54
N LYS A 117 -7.08 -1.38 21.69
CA LYS A 117 -8.33 -1.16 22.45
C LYS A 117 -9.49 -1.96 21.88
N ALA A 118 -9.57 -2.06 20.55
CA ALA A 118 -10.56 -2.89 19.87
C ALA A 118 -10.21 -4.38 19.96
N MET A 119 -8.99 -4.77 19.60
CA MET A 119 -8.59 -6.18 19.53
C MET A 119 -8.56 -6.88 20.89
N ASN A 120 -8.19 -6.19 21.98
CA ASN A 120 -8.19 -6.80 23.32
C ASN A 120 -9.59 -7.25 23.76
N LEU A 121 -10.67 -6.69 23.18
CA LEU A 121 -12.06 -7.11 23.43
C LEU A 121 -12.47 -8.38 22.67
N LEU A 122 -11.59 -8.89 21.81
CA LEU A 122 -11.86 -10.03 20.93
C LEU A 122 -11.04 -11.27 21.30
N ASP A 123 -10.29 -11.26 22.41
CA ASP A 123 -9.52 -12.42 22.90
C ASP A 123 -8.65 -13.05 21.78
N TYR A 124 -7.77 -12.27 21.14
CA TYR A 124 -6.78 -12.82 20.19
C TYR A 124 -5.81 -13.76 20.92
N ASP A 125 -5.41 -14.85 20.28
CA ASP A 125 -4.47 -15.83 20.81
C ASP A 125 -3.01 -15.47 20.46
N ALA A 126 -2.73 -14.88 19.27
CA ALA A 126 -1.42 -14.31 18.90
C ALA A 126 -1.50 -13.41 17.66
N ALA A 127 -0.43 -12.66 17.38
CA ALA A 127 -0.27 -11.90 16.15
C ALA A 127 1.19 -11.90 15.63
N THR A 128 1.39 -11.51 14.37
CA THR A 128 2.70 -11.19 13.77
C THR A 128 2.70 -9.75 13.25
N PRO A 129 3.84 -9.04 13.19
CA PRO A 129 3.92 -7.80 12.43
C PRO A 129 3.82 -8.07 10.92
N GLY A 130 3.16 -7.17 10.22
CA GLY A 130 3.26 -6.94 8.79
C GLY A 130 4.25 -5.82 8.46
N ASN A 131 4.28 -5.37 7.20
CA ASN A 131 5.20 -4.33 6.79
C ASN A 131 4.82 -2.94 7.31
N HIS A 132 3.53 -2.66 7.44
CA HIS A 132 3.02 -1.36 7.83
C HIS A 132 3.19 -1.04 9.32
N GLU A 133 3.55 -2.02 10.14
CA GLU A 133 4.00 -1.79 11.52
C GLU A 133 5.23 -0.88 11.60
N PHE A 134 6.08 -0.84 10.56
CA PHE A 134 7.36 -0.12 10.59
C PHE A 134 7.32 1.30 10.00
N ASN A 135 6.20 1.76 9.43
CA ASN A 135 6.11 3.06 8.74
C ASN A 135 6.34 4.28 9.63
N TYR A 136 6.10 4.14 10.94
CA TYR A 136 6.37 5.19 11.93
C TYR A 136 7.64 4.91 12.74
N GLY A 137 8.38 3.88 12.35
CA GLY A 137 9.65 3.44 12.92
C GLY A 137 9.54 2.42 14.03
N LEU A 138 10.62 1.63 14.18
CA LEU A 138 10.70 0.49 15.12
C LEU A 138 10.35 0.87 16.56
N GLU A 139 10.79 2.03 17.04
CA GLU A 139 10.52 2.49 18.41
C GLU A 139 9.04 2.81 18.65
N PHE A 140 8.32 3.29 17.62
CA PHE A 140 6.90 3.53 17.72
C PHE A 140 6.14 2.21 17.76
N PHE A 141 6.49 1.25 16.90
CA PHE A 141 5.87 -0.07 16.92
C PHE A 141 6.09 -0.78 18.26
N ASP A 142 7.32 -0.78 18.78
CA ASP A 142 7.63 -1.35 20.10
C ASP A 142 6.81 -0.69 21.23
N GLN A 143 6.49 0.60 21.10
CA GLN A 143 5.63 1.30 22.04
C GLN A 143 4.16 0.90 21.89
N VAL A 144 3.68 0.77 20.66
CA VAL A 144 2.30 0.37 20.34
C VAL A 144 2.03 -1.06 20.83
N MET A 145 2.94 -1.99 20.56
CA MET A 145 2.84 -3.41 20.90
C MET A 145 2.66 -3.67 22.41
N LYS A 146 3.13 -2.77 23.29
CA LYS A 146 2.91 -2.88 24.75
C LYS A 146 1.43 -2.86 25.16
N GLY A 147 0.55 -2.33 24.29
CA GLY A 147 -0.88 -2.29 24.53
C GLY A 147 -1.63 -3.58 24.15
N ALA A 148 -0.98 -4.53 23.48
CA ALA A 148 -1.59 -5.81 23.12
C ALA A 148 -1.68 -6.74 24.33
N GLU A 149 -2.86 -7.34 24.55
CA GLU A 149 -3.07 -8.35 25.61
C GLU A 149 -2.79 -9.79 25.14
N PHE A 150 -2.17 -9.92 23.97
CA PHE A 150 -1.83 -11.17 23.31
C PHE A 150 -0.38 -11.13 22.80
N PRO A 151 0.30 -12.28 22.66
CA PRO A 151 1.68 -12.33 22.24
C PRO A 151 1.87 -11.95 20.77
N TYR A 152 2.98 -11.28 20.49
CA TYR A 152 3.51 -11.09 19.14
C TYR A 152 4.66 -12.06 18.87
N VAL A 153 4.66 -12.69 17.70
CA VAL A 153 5.73 -13.58 17.23
C VAL A 153 6.27 -13.11 15.87
N ASN A 154 7.58 -13.22 15.67
CA ASN A 154 8.21 -13.09 14.35
C ASN A 154 9.60 -13.75 14.32
N ALA A 155 9.79 -14.68 13.40
CA ALA A 155 10.95 -15.54 13.27
C ALA A 155 12.00 -15.04 12.27
N ASN A 156 11.65 -14.13 11.36
CA ASN A 156 12.56 -13.72 10.29
C ASN A 156 13.07 -12.27 10.40
N ILE A 157 12.71 -11.54 11.45
CA ILE A 157 13.37 -10.26 11.83
C ILE A 157 14.44 -10.54 12.89
N TYR A 158 15.67 -10.10 12.60
CA TYR A 158 16.84 -10.23 13.47
C TYR A 158 17.40 -8.87 13.84
N LYS A 159 18.13 -8.80 14.96
CA LYS A 159 18.90 -7.60 15.31
C LYS A 159 20.07 -7.47 14.36
N ASP A 160 20.31 -6.27 13.86
CA ASP A 160 21.51 -5.96 13.08
C ASP A 160 22.70 -5.78 14.04
N ASP A 161 23.61 -6.75 14.08
CA ASP A 161 24.83 -6.69 14.88
C ASP A 161 26.05 -6.15 14.10
N GLY A 162 25.85 -5.84 12.81
CA GLY A 162 26.83 -5.24 11.91
C GLY A 162 27.92 -6.18 11.41
N ASP A 163 27.79 -7.50 11.60
CA ASP A 163 28.71 -8.48 11.04
C ASP A 163 28.09 -9.28 9.86
N LYS A 164 28.68 -10.42 9.48
CA LYS A 164 28.21 -11.27 8.36
C LYS A 164 28.11 -12.75 8.79
N ASP A 165 28.22 -13.03 10.07
CA ASP A 165 28.23 -14.38 10.64
C ASP A 165 26.82 -14.75 11.08
N GLU A 166 26.02 -15.29 10.15
CA GLU A 166 24.62 -15.64 10.43
C GLU A 166 24.42 -16.66 11.58
N SER A 167 25.50 -17.30 12.05
CA SER A 167 25.44 -18.30 13.12
C SER A 167 25.23 -17.70 14.52
N ASN A 168 25.51 -16.40 14.69
CA ASN A 168 25.34 -15.68 15.96
C ASN A 168 24.09 -14.78 15.99
N ASP A 169 23.39 -14.67 14.86
CA ASP A 169 22.23 -13.78 14.69
C ASP A 169 21.14 -14.08 15.72
N VAL A 170 20.62 -13.01 16.34
CA VAL A 170 19.57 -13.09 17.34
C VAL A 170 18.29 -12.46 16.83
N ASN A 171 17.18 -13.19 16.91
CA ASN A 171 15.85 -12.67 16.57
C ASN A 171 15.54 -11.38 17.35
N HIS A 172 14.88 -10.44 16.68
CA HIS A 172 14.46 -9.19 17.31
C HIS A 172 13.22 -9.40 18.19
N TYR A 173 12.24 -10.13 17.66
CA TYR A 173 11.03 -10.56 18.37
C TYR A 173 11.13 -12.05 18.76
N LYS A 174 10.17 -12.53 19.56
CA LYS A 174 10.10 -13.97 19.87
C LYS A 174 9.75 -14.72 18.57
N PRO A 175 10.53 -15.74 18.14
CA PRO A 175 10.33 -16.37 16.84
C PRO A 175 9.00 -17.14 16.74
N TYR A 176 8.63 -17.83 17.82
CA TYR A 176 7.41 -18.61 17.91
C TYR A 176 6.91 -18.69 19.36
N GLU A 177 5.66 -19.10 19.56
CA GLU A 177 5.03 -19.35 20.86
C GLU A 177 4.38 -20.75 20.87
N ILE A 178 4.42 -21.46 22.01
CA ILE A 178 3.61 -22.67 22.23
C ILE A 178 2.42 -22.28 23.10
N ILE A 179 1.22 -22.27 22.52
CA ILE A 179 -0.01 -21.92 23.21
C ILE A 179 -0.70 -23.20 23.69
N GLU A 180 -0.85 -23.36 25.00
CA GLU A 180 -1.64 -24.44 25.59
C GLU A 180 -3.13 -24.11 25.53
N LYS A 181 -3.85 -24.72 24.57
CA LYS A 181 -5.29 -24.55 24.39
C LYS A 181 -6.04 -25.71 25.02
N LYS A 182 -6.94 -25.40 25.97
CA LYS A 182 -7.93 -26.38 26.42
C LYS A 182 -8.97 -26.58 25.32
N VAL A 183 -9.18 -27.84 24.93
CA VAL A 183 -10.13 -28.21 23.89
C VAL A 183 -11.07 -29.31 24.39
N THR A 184 -12.31 -29.26 23.95
CA THR A 184 -13.33 -30.28 24.21
C THR A 184 -13.51 -31.13 22.97
N ASP A 185 -13.37 -32.45 23.11
CA ASP A 185 -13.58 -33.40 22.01
C ASP A 185 -15.06 -33.63 21.69
N GLU A 186 -15.32 -34.44 20.67
CA GLU A 186 -16.69 -34.75 20.23
C GLU A 186 -17.49 -35.57 21.25
N SER A 187 -16.82 -36.24 22.19
CA SER A 187 -17.44 -36.96 23.33
C SER A 187 -17.70 -36.08 24.55
N GLY A 188 -17.18 -34.84 24.57
CA GLY A 188 -17.30 -33.90 25.68
C GLY A 188 -16.16 -33.97 26.71
N LYS A 189 -15.08 -34.69 26.42
CA LYS A 189 -13.89 -34.78 27.28
C LYS A 189 -12.93 -33.64 26.97
N GLU A 190 -12.37 -33.04 28.01
CA GLU A 190 -11.35 -32.00 27.88
C GLU A 190 -9.96 -32.59 27.64
N HIS A 191 -9.21 -31.94 26.76
CA HIS A 191 -7.81 -32.21 26.45
C HIS A 191 -7.03 -30.89 26.43
N THR A 192 -5.71 -30.96 26.50
CA THR A 192 -4.83 -29.80 26.26
C THR A 192 -4.11 -30.05 24.95
N LEU A 193 -4.25 -29.11 24.02
CA LEU A 193 -3.59 -29.09 22.74
C LEU A 193 -2.51 -28.00 22.76
N LYS A 194 -1.30 -28.32 22.32
CA LYS A 194 -0.18 -27.38 22.23
C LYS A 194 -0.06 -26.88 20.80
N VAL A 195 -0.48 -25.64 20.59
CA VAL A 195 -0.44 -25.02 19.27
C VAL A 195 0.83 -24.16 19.16
N GLY A 196 1.76 -24.58 18.33
CA GLY A 196 2.92 -23.79 17.94
C GLY A 196 2.52 -22.71 16.94
N VAL A 197 2.92 -21.47 17.19
CA VAL A 197 2.61 -20.33 16.32
C VAL A 197 3.91 -19.65 15.91
N ILE A 198 4.20 -19.62 14.61
CA ILE A 198 5.38 -18.96 14.03
C ILE A 198 4.94 -17.73 13.22
N GLY A 199 5.62 -16.60 13.41
CA GLY A 199 5.36 -15.36 12.66
C GLY A 199 6.42 -15.11 11.60
N LEU A 200 6.01 -14.64 10.42
CA LEU A 200 6.88 -14.36 9.27
C LEU A 200 6.38 -13.07 8.60
N VAL A 201 7.31 -12.23 8.13
CA VAL A 201 6.99 -11.00 7.39
C VAL A 201 7.77 -10.93 6.08
N THR A 202 7.20 -10.32 5.05
CA THR A 202 7.91 -9.98 3.81
C THR A 202 9.28 -9.32 4.08
N PRO A 203 10.40 -9.85 3.54
CA PRO A 203 11.73 -9.28 3.79
C PRO A 203 11.91 -7.85 3.26
N GLN A 204 11.05 -7.42 2.33
CA GLN A 204 11.08 -6.12 1.65
C GLN A 204 10.87 -4.93 2.60
N ILE A 205 10.45 -5.13 3.85
CA ILE A 205 10.45 -4.06 4.88
C ILE A 205 11.79 -3.33 4.96
N MET A 206 12.90 -4.03 4.70
CA MET A 206 14.24 -3.45 4.71
C MET A 206 14.49 -2.47 3.57
N GLN A 207 13.76 -2.59 2.45
CA GLN A 207 13.79 -1.64 1.36
C GLN A 207 12.83 -0.47 1.64
N TRP A 208 11.60 -0.79 2.01
CA TRP A 208 10.49 0.14 2.15
C TRP A 208 10.67 1.13 3.31
N ASP A 209 11.08 0.61 4.47
CA ASP A 209 11.24 1.35 5.72
C ASP A 209 12.72 1.47 6.13
N SER A 210 13.62 1.38 5.15
CA SER A 210 15.08 1.45 5.33
C SER A 210 15.53 2.61 6.23
N ALA A 211 14.88 3.77 6.12
CA ALA A 211 15.17 4.95 6.93
C ALA A 211 14.97 4.74 8.44
N TYR A 212 14.08 3.83 8.82
CA TYR A 212 13.79 3.48 10.20
C TYR A 212 14.50 2.21 10.69
N LEU A 213 14.83 1.29 9.78
CA LEU A 213 15.28 -0.07 10.10
C LEU A 213 16.78 -0.29 9.92
N THR A 214 17.42 0.39 8.97
CA THR A 214 18.85 0.19 8.65
C THR A 214 19.73 0.43 9.88
N GLY A 215 20.62 -0.51 10.19
CA GLY A 215 21.50 -0.44 11.35
C GLY A 215 20.83 -0.82 12.68
N LYS A 216 19.57 -1.29 12.64
CA LYS A 216 18.82 -1.74 13.83
C LYS A 216 18.36 -3.19 13.69
N VAL A 217 17.80 -3.55 12.54
CA VAL A 217 17.31 -4.90 12.24
C VAL A 217 17.69 -5.30 10.82
N ILE A 218 17.66 -6.61 10.57
CA ILE A 218 17.72 -7.22 9.24
C ILE A 218 16.59 -8.25 9.11
N THR A 219 16.22 -8.58 7.88
CA THR A 219 15.29 -9.68 7.58
C THR A 219 16.01 -10.86 6.95
N LYS A 220 15.47 -12.06 7.17
CA LYS A 220 15.87 -13.29 6.49
C LYS A 220 14.73 -13.85 5.65
N ASP A 221 15.09 -14.77 4.76
CA ASP A 221 14.18 -15.48 3.88
C ASP A 221 13.08 -16.22 4.68
N ILE A 222 11.83 -16.12 4.22
CA ILE A 222 10.65 -16.69 4.89
C ILE A 222 10.74 -18.21 4.96
N VAL A 223 11.01 -18.87 3.84
CA VAL A 223 10.97 -20.33 3.73
C VAL A 223 12.12 -20.96 4.50
N LYS A 224 13.35 -20.46 4.33
CA LYS A 224 14.52 -20.95 5.09
C LYS A 224 14.36 -20.73 6.59
N THR A 225 13.69 -19.65 6.99
CA THR A 225 13.39 -19.40 8.40
C THR A 225 12.39 -20.41 8.94
N ALA A 226 11.33 -20.72 8.19
CA ALA A 226 10.37 -21.75 8.57
C ALA A 226 11.03 -23.13 8.67
N GLU A 227 11.84 -23.53 7.68
CA GLU A 227 12.60 -24.78 7.68
C GLU A 227 13.53 -24.93 8.90
N LYS A 228 14.03 -23.81 9.44
CA LYS A 228 14.82 -23.79 10.68
C LYS A 228 13.95 -23.98 11.92
N PHE A 229 12.88 -23.20 12.06
CA PHE A 229 12.14 -23.11 13.32
C PHE A 229 11.03 -24.15 13.47
N VAL A 230 10.46 -24.68 12.38
CA VAL A 230 9.42 -25.71 12.47
C VAL A 230 9.91 -26.95 13.24
N PRO A 231 11.11 -27.52 12.97
CA PRO A 231 11.65 -28.60 13.79
C PRO A 231 11.88 -28.23 15.26
N GLU A 232 12.20 -26.97 15.57
CA GLU A 232 12.35 -26.51 16.96
C GLU A 232 10.99 -26.43 17.69
N ILE A 233 9.93 -26.06 16.96
CA ILE A 233 8.54 -26.01 17.45
C ILE A 233 8.02 -27.42 17.73
N GLU A 234 8.25 -28.37 16.81
CA GLU A 234 7.93 -29.79 17.01
C GLU A 234 8.68 -30.37 18.22
N ALA A 235 9.99 -30.08 18.33
CA ALA A 235 10.79 -30.55 19.47
C ALA A 235 10.36 -29.93 20.82
N ALA A 236 9.71 -28.76 20.80
CA ALA A 236 9.08 -28.16 21.97
C ALA A 236 7.74 -28.84 22.34
N GLY A 237 7.29 -29.80 21.54
CA GLY A 237 6.10 -30.62 21.76
C GLY A 237 4.82 -29.98 21.25
N ALA A 238 4.88 -29.21 20.16
CA ALA A 238 3.69 -28.76 19.46
C ALA A 238 2.92 -29.96 18.88
N ASP A 239 1.61 -29.96 19.08
CA ASP A 239 0.66 -30.89 18.46
C ASP A 239 0.18 -30.38 17.09
N LEU A 240 0.25 -29.06 16.89
CA LEU A 240 -0.11 -28.37 15.65
C LEU A 240 0.78 -27.16 15.45
N ILE A 241 1.06 -26.79 14.20
CA ILE A 241 1.82 -25.59 13.85
C ILE A 241 1.01 -24.69 12.92
N VAL A 242 0.77 -23.46 13.38
CA VAL A 242 0.12 -22.39 12.62
C VAL A 242 1.18 -21.37 12.22
N ALA A 243 1.33 -21.14 10.92
CA ALA A 243 2.19 -20.08 10.39
C ALA A 243 1.36 -18.82 10.14
N LEU A 244 1.71 -17.72 10.81
CA LEU A 244 1.25 -16.37 10.51
C LEU A 244 2.25 -15.75 9.53
N ALA A 245 1.91 -15.74 8.24
CA ALA A 245 2.77 -15.25 7.18
C ALA A 245 2.22 -13.96 6.59
N HIS A 246 2.76 -12.82 7.01
CA HIS A 246 2.48 -11.54 6.38
C HIS A 246 3.24 -11.41 5.05
N SER A 247 2.72 -12.13 4.06
CA SER A 247 3.25 -12.39 2.72
C SER A 247 2.11 -12.91 1.85
N GLY A 248 2.13 -12.67 0.55
CA GLY A 248 1.12 -13.17 -0.37
C GLY A 248 1.48 -14.47 -1.11
N TYR A 249 0.56 -14.88 -1.98
CA TYR A 249 0.72 -15.99 -2.93
C TYR A 249 1.31 -15.51 -4.27
N ASP A 250 2.33 -16.22 -4.77
CA ASP A 250 2.90 -16.05 -6.11
C ASP A 250 3.26 -17.43 -6.69
N GLU A 251 2.97 -17.66 -7.97
CA GLU A 251 3.34 -18.88 -8.68
C GLU A 251 4.83 -18.91 -9.09
N ASN A 252 5.44 -17.73 -9.22
CA ASN A 252 6.83 -17.58 -9.67
C ASN A 252 7.64 -16.64 -8.77
N PRO A 253 7.68 -16.90 -7.44
CA PRO A 253 8.44 -16.05 -6.53
C PRO A 253 9.95 -16.15 -6.81
N PRO A 254 10.74 -15.11 -6.48
CA PRO A 254 12.18 -15.23 -6.39
C PRO A 254 12.61 -16.40 -5.50
N ALA A 255 13.75 -17.03 -5.80
CA ALA A 255 14.21 -18.20 -5.04
C ALA A 255 14.64 -17.89 -3.60
N GLU A 256 15.01 -16.63 -3.34
CA GLU A 256 15.36 -16.15 -2.00
C GLU A 256 14.80 -14.74 -1.82
N MET A 257 14.47 -14.40 -0.57
CA MET A 257 13.95 -13.08 -0.18
C MET A 257 12.70 -12.69 -0.96
N ALA A 258 11.86 -13.67 -1.28
CA ALA A 258 10.58 -13.43 -1.94
C ALA A 258 9.64 -12.63 -1.03
N GLU A 259 9.00 -11.61 -1.61
CA GLU A 259 7.94 -10.82 -0.95
C GLU A 259 6.70 -11.68 -0.69
N ASN A 260 6.32 -12.47 -1.71
CA ASN A 260 5.13 -13.31 -1.73
C ASN A 260 5.58 -14.79 -1.77
N ALA A 261 5.78 -15.38 -0.61
CA ALA A 261 6.39 -16.69 -0.41
C ALA A 261 5.42 -17.79 0.07
N VAL A 262 4.09 -17.57 0.06
CA VAL A 262 3.13 -18.51 0.66
C VAL A 262 3.11 -19.87 -0.06
N LEU A 263 3.23 -19.89 -1.39
CA LEU A 263 3.25 -21.15 -2.15
C LEU A 263 4.44 -22.06 -1.77
N PRO A 264 5.71 -21.61 -1.78
CA PRO A 264 6.82 -22.43 -1.31
C PRO A 264 6.81 -22.64 0.21
N LEU A 265 6.29 -21.70 1.01
CA LEU A 265 6.12 -21.90 2.46
C LEU A 265 5.20 -23.08 2.77
N SER A 266 4.15 -23.28 1.97
CA SER A 266 3.23 -24.41 2.15
C SER A 266 3.83 -25.78 1.78
N GLU A 267 5.07 -25.82 1.28
CA GLU A 267 5.83 -27.06 1.05
C GLU A 267 6.73 -27.42 2.24
N VAL A 268 6.84 -26.55 3.26
CA VAL A 268 7.62 -26.83 4.49
C VAL A 268 6.89 -27.87 5.33
N GLU A 269 7.53 -29.02 5.54
CA GLU A 269 7.00 -30.11 6.37
C GLU A 269 6.76 -29.65 7.81
N GLY A 270 5.63 -30.06 8.38
CA GLY A 270 5.24 -29.77 9.78
C GLY A 270 4.28 -28.59 9.95
N ILE A 271 4.01 -27.79 8.91
CA ILE A 271 3.01 -26.71 8.98
C ILE A 271 1.60 -27.28 8.71
N ASP A 272 0.68 -27.07 9.64
CA ASP A 272 -0.72 -27.57 9.54
C ASP A 272 -1.68 -26.53 8.96
N ALA A 273 -1.44 -25.25 9.23
CA ALA A 273 -2.25 -24.15 8.75
C ALA A 273 -1.41 -22.90 8.46
N ILE A 274 -1.77 -22.18 7.39
CA ILE A 274 -1.17 -20.90 7.00
C ILE A 274 -2.25 -19.82 7.02
N LEU A 275 -2.04 -18.83 7.87
CA LEU A 275 -2.81 -17.59 7.91
C LEU A 275 -1.96 -16.54 7.21
N PHE A 276 -2.43 -16.02 6.08
CA PHE A 276 -1.64 -15.11 5.25
C PHE A 276 -2.39 -13.83 4.87
N GLY A 277 -1.62 -12.83 4.43
CA GLY A 277 -2.06 -11.43 4.26
C GLY A 277 -1.22 -10.70 3.21
N HIS A 278 -1.02 -9.40 3.39
CA HIS A 278 -0.14 -8.53 2.57
C HIS A 278 -0.65 -8.23 1.16
N ALA A 279 -1.21 -9.21 0.44
CA ALA A 279 -1.62 -9.06 -0.95
C ALA A 279 -3.07 -8.54 -1.12
N HIS A 280 -3.80 -8.40 -0.01
CA HIS A 280 -5.20 -7.99 0.08
C HIS A 280 -6.11 -8.83 -0.82
N LYS A 281 -5.81 -10.13 -0.98
CA LYS A 281 -6.65 -11.06 -1.74
C LYS A 281 -7.61 -11.77 -0.81
N ILE A 282 -8.69 -12.28 -1.39
CA ILE A 282 -9.60 -13.17 -0.70
C ILE A 282 -9.25 -14.59 -1.13
N PHE A 283 -8.63 -15.35 -0.25
CA PHE A 283 -8.41 -16.78 -0.42
C PHE A 283 -9.18 -17.55 0.67
N PRO A 284 -9.84 -18.68 0.32
CA PRO A 284 -10.13 -19.15 -1.04
C PRO A 284 -11.14 -18.27 -1.78
N SER A 285 -10.96 -18.09 -3.09
CA SER A 285 -11.97 -17.49 -3.97
C SER A 285 -11.78 -17.92 -5.43
N ALA A 286 -12.78 -17.61 -6.28
CA ALA A 286 -12.71 -17.89 -7.71
C ALA A 286 -11.54 -17.20 -8.43
N ALA A 287 -10.93 -16.17 -7.84
CA ALA A 287 -9.74 -15.52 -8.39
C ALA A 287 -8.52 -16.46 -8.47
N PHE A 288 -8.53 -17.55 -7.71
CA PHE A 288 -7.44 -18.52 -7.60
C PHE A 288 -7.71 -19.82 -8.36
N GLU A 289 -8.76 -19.89 -9.18
CA GLU A 289 -9.13 -21.09 -9.94
C GLU A 289 -8.02 -21.48 -10.92
N GLY A 290 -7.55 -22.73 -10.82
CA GLY A 290 -6.55 -23.31 -11.72
C GLY A 290 -5.09 -22.91 -11.44
N MET A 291 -4.82 -22.13 -10.38
CA MET A 291 -3.46 -21.79 -9.97
C MET A 291 -2.76 -22.96 -9.25
N LYS A 292 -1.41 -22.98 -9.30
CA LYS A 292 -0.57 -24.07 -8.79
C LYS A 292 -0.80 -24.35 -7.30
N GLY A 293 -0.98 -25.63 -6.97
CA GLY A 293 -1.07 -26.10 -5.58
C GLY A 293 -2.42 -25.84 -4.90
N ILE A 294 -3.37 -25.14 -5.56
CA ILE A 294 -4.62 -24.73 -4.92
C ILE A 294 -5.71 -25.79 -5.06
N ASP A 295 -6.34 -26.13 -3.94
CA ASP A 295 -7.63 -26.81 -3.88
C ASP A 295 -8.66 -25.83 -3.31
N LEU A 296 -9.54 -25.30 -4.17
CA LEU A 296 -10.57 -24.34 -3.76
C LEU A 296 -11.73 -24.97 -2.99
N GLU A 297 -11.99 -26.27 -3.15
CA GLU A 297 -13.08 -26.95 -2.44
C GLU A 297 -12.71 -27.11 -0.97
N LYS A 298 -11.45 -27.46 -0.68
CA LYS A 298 -10.93 -27.54 0.68
C LYS A 298 -10.35 -26.24 1.19
N GLY A 299 -9.98 -25.30 0.33
CA GLY A 299 -9.24 -24.11 0.72
C GLY A 299 -7.84 -24.45 1.23
N THR A 300 -7.06 -25.14 0.39
CA THR A 300 -5.69 -25.54 0.73
C THR A 300 -4.69 -25.10 -0.34
N ILE A 301 -3.44 -24.93 0.07
CA ILE A 301 -2.28 -24.69 -0.80
C ILE A 301 -1.28 -25.81 -0.54
N ASN A 302 -0.96 -26.60 -1.57
CA ASN A 302 -0.20 -27.85 -1.49
C ASN A 302 -0.72 -28.82 -0.41
N GLY A 303 -2.03 -28.81 -0.14
CA GLY A 303 -2.68 -29.66 0.87
C GLY A 303 -2.70 -29.09 2.29
N VAL A 304 -1.99 -27.99 2.55
CA VAL A 304 -2.02 -27.27 3.84
C VAL A 304 -3.20 -26.31 3.86
N ALA A 305 -3.99 -26.30 4.95
CA ALA A 305 -5.12 -25.39 5.08
C ALA A 305 -4.65 -23.94 5.10
N ALA A 306 -5.26 -23.07 4.28
CA ALA A 306 -4.81 -21.68 4.21
C ALA A 306 -5.98 -20.71 3.97
N VAL A 307 -5.85 -19.49 4.47
CA VAL A 307 -6.84 -18.42 4.27
C VAL A 307 -6.15 -17.05 4.19
N GLU A 308 -6.70 -16.16 3.37
CA GLU A 308 -6.34 -14.74 3.32
C GLU A 308 -7.66 -13.96 3.25
N PRO A 309 -8.09 -13.28 4.33
CA PRO A 309 -9.40 -12.67 4.40
C PRO A 309 -9.41 -11.20 3.95
N GLY A 310 -8.88 -10.91 2.75
CA GLY A 310 -8.99 -9.59 2.15
C GLY A 310 -8.24 -8.52 2.93
N ALA A 311 -8.90 -7.39 3.19
CA ALA A 311 -8.31 -6.27 3.91
C ALA A 311 -9.38 -5.43 4.61
N TRP A 312 -8.96 -4.53 5.50
CA TRP A 312 -9.80 -3.50 6.14
C TRP A 312 -10.92 -4.06 7.02
N GLY A 313 -10.89 -5.36 7.32
CA GLY A 313 -11.97 -6.08 7.99
C GLY A 313 -13.18 -6.31 7.08
N ASP A 314 -13.00 -6.37 5.76
CA ASP A 314 -14.09 -6.71 4.83
C ASP A 314 -14.51 -8.19 4.92
N ASN A 315 -13.59 -9.07 5.32
CA ASN A 315 -13.82 -10.50 5.50
C ASN A 315 -13.25 -11.00 6.85
N LEU A 316 -13.69 -12.21 7.24
CA LEU A 316 -13.11 -13.01 8.33
C LEU A 316 -12.60 -14.33 7.76
N GLY A 317 -11.35 -14.67 8.03
CA GLY A 317 -10.76 -15.95 7.65
C GLY A 317 -11.18 -17.04 8.63
N VAL A 318 -11.57 -18.22 8.12
CA VAL A 318 -11.97 -19.36 8.94
C VAL A 318 -11.37 -20.64 8.40
N ILE A 319 -10.56 -21.31 9.21
CA ILE A 319 -10.06 -22.67 8.97
C ILE A 319 -10.68 -23.59 10.00
N ASP A 320 -11.39 -24.63 9.55
CA ASP A 320 -11.86 -25.72 10.40
C ASP A 320 -10.92 -26.92 10.26
N LEU A 321 -10.30 -27.33 11.36
CA LEU A 321 -9.46 -28.53 11.46
C LEU A 321 -10.19 -29.64 12.22
N GLU A 322 -10.18 -30.85 11.68
CA GLU A 322 -10.57 -32.05 12.41
C GLU A 322 -9.30 -32.81 12.80
N LEU A 323 -9.12 -32.97 14.11
CA LEU A 323 -7.97 -33.63 14.73
C LEU A 323 -8.40 -35.00 15.24
N ALA A 324 -7.54 -36.00 15.10
CA ALA A 324 -7.71 -37.30 15.72
C ALA A 324 -6.45 -37.68 16.51
N GLN A 325 -6.63 -38.34 17.65
CA GLN A 325 -5.50 -38.89 18.37
C GLN A 325 -5.09 -40.25 17.78
N VAL A 326 -3.91 -40.32 17.16
CA VAL A 326 -3.32 -41.52 16.57
C VAL A 326 -2.07 -41.88 17.35
N ASP A 327 -2.02 -43.08 17.92
CA ASP A 327 -0.91 -43.58 18.75
C ASP A 327 -0.48 -42.65 19.92
N GLY A 328 -1.38 -41.77 20.36
CA GLY A 328 -1.16 -40.83 21.46
C GLY A 328 -0.83 -39.41 21.01
N GLU A 329 -0.59 -39.19 19.72
CA GLU A 329 -0.28 -37.90 19.09
C GLU A 329 -1.51 -37.35 18.36
N TRP A 330 -1.62 -36.03 18.24
CA TRP A 330 -2.69 -35.40 17.48
C TRP A 330 -2.29 -35.26 16.02
N GLU A 331 -3.18 -35.66 15.11
CA GLU A 331 -2.99 -35.50 13.67
C GLU A 331 -4.18 -34.75 13.06
N VAL A 332 -3.90 -33.85 12.11
CA VAL A 332 -4.94 -33.26 11.25
C VAL A 332 -5.41 -34.31 10.25
N VAL A 333 -6.65 -34.79 10.42
CA VAL A 333 -7.24 -35.80 9.53
C VAL A 333 -8.13 -35.19 8.44
N ASN A 334 -8.57 -33.95 8.64
CA ASN A 334 -9.33 -33.20 7.66
C ASN A 334 -9.24 -31.69 7.92
N SER A 335 -9.35 -30.90 6.86
CA SER A 335 -9.36 -29.44 6.94
C SER A 335 -10.29 -28.82 5.90
N ALA A 336 -10.83 -27.65 6.22
CA ALA A 336 -11.52 -26.80 5.27
C ALA A 336 -11.32 -25.32 5.62
N ALA A 337 -11.00 -24.49 4.63
CA ALA A 337 -10.87 -23.04 4.80
C ALA A 337 -11.92 -22.28 3.99
N VAL A 338 -12.44 -21.19 4.56
CA VAL A 338 -13.35 -20.26 3.90
C VAL A 338 -13.10 -18.84 4.36
N SER A 339 -13.34 -17.87 3.47
CA SER A 339 -13.40 -16.46 3.80
C SER A 339 -14.86 -16.00 3.89
N ARG A 340 -15.25 -15.37 5.01
CA ARG A 340 -16.62 -14.92 5.29
C ARG A 340 -16.73 -13.39 5.12
N PRO A 341 -17.43 -12.87 4.10
CA PRO A 341 -17.55 -11.43 3.90
C PRO A 341 -18.50 -10.79 4.92
N ILE A 342 -18.23 -9.54 5.29
CA ILE A 342 -19.16 -8.73 6.09
C ILE A 342 -20.26 -8.08 5.23
N TYR A 343 -20.10 -8.07 3.90
CA TYR A 343 -20.99 -7.38 2.96
C TYR A 343 -21.27 -8.22 1.71
N ASP A 344 -22.53 -8.23 1.29
CA ASP A 344 -22.98 -8.83 0.04
C ASP A 344 -23.09 -7.75 -1.04
N SER A 345 -22.03 -7.63 -1.85
CA SER A 345 -21.96 -6.66 -2.94
C SER A 345 -23.00 -6.88 -4.03
N ALA A 346 -23.46 -8.12 -4.23
CA ALA A 346 -24.46 -8.43 -5.26
C ALA A 346 -25.85 -7.90 -4.89
N ASN A 347 -26.16 -7.88 -3.59
CA ASN A 347 -27.44 -7.40 -3.07
C ASN A 347 -27.34 -6.05 -2.34
N ALA A 348 -26.16 -5.41 -2.35
CA ALA A 348 -25.85 -4.16 -1.66
C ALA A 348 -26.30 -4.18 -0.18
N LYS A 349 -25.93 -5.24 0.54
CA LYS A 349 -26.44 -5.50 1.89
C LYS A 349 -25.35 -5.92 2.86
N SER A 350 -25.31 -5.30 4.04
CA SER A 350 -24.47 -5.76 5.15
C SER A 350 -24.92 -7.14 5.67
N LEU A 351 -23.96 -8.04 5.84
CA LEU A 351 -24.10 -9.38 6.41
C LEU A 351 -23.77 -9.41 7.90
N ALA A 352 -22.96 -8.46 8.38
CA ALA A 352 -22.61 -8.30 9.78
C ALA A 352 -23.15 -6.97 10.33
N ALA A 353 -23.65 -6.99 11.57
CA ALA A 353 -24.01 -5.77 12.30
C ALA A 353 -22.78 -5.11 12.91
N LEU A 354 -22.84 -3.80 13.16
CA LEU A 354 -21.83 -3.09 13.93
C LEU A 354 -21.78 -3.61 15.37
N ASP A 355 -20.61 -4.06 15.83
CA ASP A 355 -20.37 -4.37 17.23
C ASP A 355 -20.21 -3.08 18.04
N LYS A 356 -21.17 -2.85 18.95
CA LYS A 356 -21.25 -1.61 19.74
C LYS A 356 -20.14 -1.49 20.79
N GLU A 357 -19.59 -2.60 21.24
CA GLU A 357 -18.53 -2.60 22.25
C GLU A 357 -17.22 -2.14 21.62
N ILE A 358 -16.90 -2.66 20.42
CA ILE A 358 -15.75 -2.22 19.64
C ILE A 358 -15.88 -0.74 19.28
N ALA A 359 -17.03 -0.32 18.73
CA ALA A 359 -17.27 1.07 18.35
C ALA A 359 -17.13 2.03 19.55
N ALA A 360 -17.64 1.65 20.72
CA ALA A 360 -17.51 2.46 21.94
C ALA A 360 -16.06 2.54 22.45
N ALA A 361 -15.28 1.47 22.32
CA ALA A 361 -13.89 1.42 22.80
C ALA A 361 -12.96 2.40 22.07
N VAL A 362 -13.25 2.72 20.82
CA VAL A 362 -12.44 3.60 19.95
C VAL A 362 -13.14 4.92 19.61
N GLN A 363 -14.29 5.21 20.22
CA GLN A 363 -15.12 6.36 19.87
C GLN A 363 -14.38 7.70 19.97
N ALA A 364 -13.58 7.88 21.02
CA ALA A 364 -12.86 9.14 21.24
C ALA A 364 -11.82 9.40 20.13
N GLU A 365 -11.10 8.37 19.70
CA GLU A 365 -10.13 8.47 18.61
C GLU A 365 -10.80 8.57 17.25
N HIS A 366 -11.93 7.90 17.04
CA HIS A 366 -12.76 8.08 15.86
C HIS A 366 -13.21 9.55 15.72
N GLU A 367 -13.82 10.12 16.76
CA GLU A 367 -14.30 11.52 16.75
C GLU A 367 -13.15 12.52 16.54
N ALA A 368 -12.01 12.31 17.21
CA ALA A 368 -10.83 13.14 17.02
C ALA A 368 -10.24 13.03 15.61
N THR A 369 -10.30 11.83 15.01
CA THR A 369 -9.88 11.61 13.62
C THR A 369 -10.83 12.30 12.64
N VAL A 370 -12.14 12.24 12.86
CA VAL A 370 -13.13 12.97 12.05
C VAL A 370 -12.89 14.49 12.12
N GLU A 371 -12.59 15.02 13.30
CA GLU A 371 -12.20 16.43 13.44
C GLU A 371 -10.89 16.73 12.70
N TYR A 372 -9.90 15.86 12.82
CA TYR A 372 -8.61 15.99 12.13
C TYR A 372 -8.76 16.00 10.61
N VAL A 373 -9.53 15.08 10.01
CA VAL A 373 -9.68 15.01 8.54
C VAL A 373 -10.50 16.16 7.94
N ARG A 374 -11.35 16.78 8.76
CA ARG A 374 -12.06 18.02 8.44
C ARG A 374 -11.21 19.26 8.71
N GLY A 375 -10.12 19.11 9.46
CA GLY A 375 -9.18 20.16 9.79
C GLY A 375 -8.33 20.59 8.60
N PRO A 376 -7.75 21.81 8.66
CA PRO A 376 -6.87 22.33 7.62
C PRO A 376 -5.55 21.53 7.56
N VAL A 377 -5.18 21.07 6.37
CA VAL A 377 -3.83 20.53 6.08
C VAL A 377 -2.91 21.61 5.49
N GLY A 378 -3.48 22.56 4.74
CA GLY A 378 -2.76 23.65 4.11
C GLY A 378 -3.70 24.61 3.37
N GLU A 379 -3.13 25.43 2.50
CA GLU A 379 -3.87 26.37 1.64
C GLU A 379 -3.47 26.17 0.18
N THR A 380 -4.43 26.30 -0.73
CA THR A 380 -4.17 26.42 -2.16
C THR A 380 -4.40 27.86 -2.63
N THR A 381 -3.47 28.39 -3.43
CA THR A 381 -3.58 29.74 -4.00
C THR A 381 -4.54 29.83 -5.18
N ALA A 382 -4.91 28.69 -5.76
CA ALA A 382 -5.81 28.59 -6.91
C ALA A 382 -6.80 27.42 -6.74
N PRO A 383 -7.97 27.43 -7.39
CA PRO A 383 -8.88 26.29 -7.34
C PRO A 383 -8.25 25.06 -7.99
N ILE A 384 -8.57 23.87 -7.46
CA ILE A 384 -8.19 22.57 -8.03
C ILE A 384 -9.46 21.97 -8.63
N THR A 385 -9.59 22.04 -9.94
CA THR A 385 -10.74 21.49 -10.68
C THR A 385 -10.26 20.55 -11.76
N SER A 386 -11.02 19.52 -12.09
CA SER A 386 -10.69 18.59 -13.18
C SER A 386 -11.59 18.71 -14.40
N TYR A 387 -12.38 19.80 -14.52
CA TYR A 387 -13.37 19.98 -15.59
C TYR A 387 -12.77 19.91 -17.00
N PHE A 388 -11.52 20.32 -17.16
CA PHE A 388 -10.85 20.35 -18.44
C PHE A 388 -9.65 19.41 -18.51
N ALA A 389 -9.50 18.50 -17.55
CA ALA A 389 -8.35 17.59 -17.43
C ALA A 389 -8.15 16.66 -18.64
N LEU A 390 -9.17 16.46 -19.46
CA LEU A 390 -9.08 15.69 -20.70
C LEU A 390 -8.82 16.56 -21.94
N VAL A 391 -8.77 17.88 -21.85
CA VAL A 391 -8.63 18.76 -23.04
C VAL A 391 -7.57 19.86 -22.88
N GLN A 392 -6.96 19.96 -21.70
CA GLN A 392 -5.80 20.81 -21.45
C GLN A 392 -5.07 20.33 -20.19
N ASP A 393 -3.86 20.86 -19.97
CA ASP A 393 -3.15 20.67 -18.72
C ASP A 393 -3.90 21.29 -17.52
N ASP A 394 -3.92 20.58 -16.40
CA ASP A 394 -4.96 20.72 -15.37
C ASP A 394 -4.44 20.63 -13.93
N PRO A 395 -4.90 21.54 -13.04
CA PRO A 395 -4.40 21.61 -11.67
C PRO A 395 -4.66 20.36 -10.84
N SER A 396 -5.69 19.56 -11.16
CA SER A 396 -5.97 18.31 -10.45
C SER A 396 -4.91 17.24 -10.68
N ILE A 397 -4.20 17.28 -11.81
CA ILE A 397 -3.10 16.35 -12.07
C ILE A 397 -1.80 16.93 -11.52
N GLN A 398 -1.57 18.22 -11.73
CA GLN A 398 -0.35 18.94 -11.34
C GLN A 398 0.04 18.76 -9.86
N ILE A 399 -0.93 18.83 -8.95
CA ILE A 399 -0.64 18.65 -7.52
C ILE A 399 -0.24 17.21 -7.18
N VAL A 400 -0.82 16.21 -7.86
CA VAL A 400 -0.52 14.79 -7.64
C VAL A 400 0.90 14.49 -8.10
N THR A 401 1.24 14.91 -9.30
CA THR A 401 2.56 14.73 -9.91
C THR A 401 3.66 15.48 -9.16
N ASN A 402 3.38 16.67 -8.65
CA ASN A 402 4.31 17.40 -7.78
C ASN A 402 4.60 16.65 -6.48
N ALA A 403 3.56 16.12 -5.82
CA ALA A 403 3.72 15.36 -4.58
C ALA A 403 4.47 14.03 -4.81
N GLN A 404 4.11 13.30 -5.86
CA GLN A 404 4.79 12.05 -6.26
C GLN A 404 6.27 12.29 -6.57
N LYS A 405 6.59 13.30 -7.38
CA LYS A 405 7.96 13.66 -7.70
C LYS A 405 8.75 14.03 -6.45
N TRP A 406 8.22 14.91 -5.62
CA TRP A 406 8.83 15.30 -4.34
C TRP A 406 9.14 14.09 -3.46
N TYR A 407 8.20 13.15 -3.35
CA TYR A 407 8.36 11.95 -2.55
C TYR A 407 9.44 11.03 -3.12
N VAL A 408 9.38 10.72 -4.42
CA VAL A 408 10.36 9.84 -5.09
C VAL A 408 11.77 10.45 -5.02
N GLU A 409 11.93 11.73 -5.34
CA GLU A 409 13.24 12.41 -5.25
C GLU A 409 13.84 12.34 -3.84
N ASN A 410 13.01 12.41 -2.80
CA ASN A 410 13.47 12.24 -1.42
C ASN A 410 13.90 10.79 -1.12
N LYS A 411 13.15 9.80 -1.59
CA LYS A 411 13.44 8.38 -1.39
C LYS A 411 14.66 7.89 -2.18
N LEU A 412 14.98 8.52 -3.32
CA LEU A 412 16.15 8.14 -4.12
C LEU A 412 17.48 8.65 -3.56
N LYS A 413 17.50 9.57 -2.59
CA LYS A 413 18.74 10.10 -1.98
C LYS A 413 19.55 8.98 -1.33
N GLY A 414 20.84 8.87 -1.68
CA GLY A 414 21.75 7.84 -1.18
C GLY A 414 21.58 6.47 -1.85
N THR A 415 20.68 6.33 -2.82
CA THR A 415 20.52 5.10 -3.63
C THR A 415 21.37 5.16 -4.90
N GLU A 416 21.48 4.04 -5.63
CA GLU A 416 22.16 4.01 -6.94
C GLU A 416 21.46 4.84 -8.03
N TYR A 417 20.19 5.18 -7.82
CA TYR A 417 19.37 5.98 -8.73
C TYR A 417 19.43 7.49 -8.42
N GLU A 418 20.17 7.90 -7.38
CA GLU A 418 20.32 9.32 -7.05
C GLU A 418 20.92 10.11 -8.23
N GLY A 419 20.24 11.19 -8.62
CA GLY A 419 20.69 12.07 -9.71
C GLY A 419 20.19 11.69 -11.11
N ILE A 420 19.46 10.57 -11.26
CA ILE A 420 18.68 10.32 -12.49
C ILE A 420 17.47 11.26 -12.50
N PRO A 421 17.17 11.94 -13.63
CA PRO A 421 15.99 12.79 -13.75
C PRO A 421 14.67 12.10 -13.37
N VAL A 422 13.89 12.74 -12.48
CA VAL A 422 12.57 12.26 -12.06
C VAL A 422 11.46 12.99 -12.81
N LEU A 423 10.64 12.22 -13.51
CA LEU A 423 9.36 12.61 -14.11
C LEU A 423 8.22 12.07 -13.23
N SER A 424 6.98 12.52 -13.45
CA SER A 424 5.83 11.99 -12.73
C SER A 424 4.62 11.78 -13.63
N ALA A 425 4.07 10.57 -13.62
CA ALA A 425 2.88 10.21 -14.38
C ALA A 425 1.64 10.23 -13.48
N GLY A 426 0.65 11.07 -13.81
CA GLY A 426 -0.60 11.20 -13.08
C GLY A 426 -1.81 11.19 -14.00
N ALA A 427 -2.95 10.69 -13.50
CA ALA A 427 -4.21 10.63 -14.23
C ALA A 427 -5.31 11.40 -13.49
N PRO A 428 -6.26 12.04 -14.21
CA PRO A 428 -7.42 12.65 -13.59
C PRO A 428 -8.47 11.57 -13.30
N PHE A 429 -8.56 11.13 -12.04
CA PHE A 429 -9.49 10.05 -11.67
C PHE A 429 -10.95 10.45 -11.72
N LYS A 430 -11.26 11.71 -11.41
CA LYS A 430 -12.61 12.28 -11.54
C LYS A 430 -12.64 13.24 -12.72
N ALA A 431 -12.96 12.75 -13.92
CA ALA A 431 -13.03 13.56 -15.14
C ALA A 431 -14.35 13.30 -15.90
N GLY A 432 -15.44 13.05 -15.17
CA GLY A 432 -16.75 12.74 -15.71
C GLY A 432 -16.79 11.45 -16.53
N GLY A 433 -17.11 11.57 -17.82
CA GLY A 433 -17.24 10.45 -18.74
C GLY A 433 -18.27 9.41 -18.28
N ARG A 434 -17.86 8.15 -18.15
CA ARG A 434 -18.75 7.03 -17.77
C ARG A 434 -19.39 7.19 -16.39
N MET A 435 -18.80 8.01 -15.53
CA MET A 435 -19.26 8.23 -14.15
C MET A 435 -20.27 9.38 -14.02
N GLY A 436 -20.55 10.10 -15.12
CA GLY A 436 -21.60 11.13 -15.16
C GLY A 436 -21.10 12.58 -15.03
N PRO A 437 -22.01 13.55 -15.20
CA PRO A 437 -21.68 14.99 -15.31
C PRO A 437 -21.25 15.67 -14.01
N ASP A 438 -21.45 15.01 -12.87
CA ASP A 438 -21.08 15.52 -11.53
C ASP A 438 -19.79 14.88 -10.98
N TYR A 439 -19.16 13.98 -11.74
CA TYR A 439 -17.98 13.22 -11.28
C TYR A 439 -16.66 13.94 -11.59
N TYR A 440 -16.47 15.11 -10.97
CA TYR A 440 -15.27 15.95 -11.11
C TYR A 440 -14.71 16.33 -9.74
N THR A 441 -13.41 16.62 -9.68
CA THR A 441 -12.80 17.31 -8.55
C THR A 441 -13.11 18.80 -8.68
N ASP A 442 -13.55 19.40 -7.58
CA ASP A 442 -13.85 20.83 -7.47
C ASP A 442 -13.53 21.30 -6.05
N ILE A 443 -12.31 21.78 -5.86
CA ILE A 443 -11.80 22.29 -4.59
C ILE A 443 -11.52 23.78 -4.78
N PRO A 444 -12.22 24.67 -4.06
CA PRO A 444 -11.98 26.11 -4.19
C PRO A 444 -10.59 26.50 -3.68
N ALA A 445 -10.11 27.67 -4.11
CA ALA A 445 -8.92 28.28 -3.52
C ALA A 445 -9.14 28.56 -2.01
N GLY A 446 -8.05 28.59 -1.24
CA GLY A 446 -8.07 28.75 0.21
C GLY A 446 -7.76 27.45 0.94
N THR A 447 -8.36 27.24 2.10
CA THR A 447 -8.04 26.12 2.98
C THR A 447 -8.34 24.76 2.35
N ILE A 448 -7.33 23.89 2.33
CA ILE A 448 -7.45 22.47 1.97
C ILE A 448 -7.52 21.66 3.25
N ALA A 449 -8.49 20.74 3.33
CA ALA A 449 -8.57 19.71 4.36
C ALA A 449 -8.15 18.34 3.81
N ILE A 450 -7.86 17.38 4.69
CA ILE A 450 -7.45 16.02 4.29
C ILE A 450 -8.50 15.36 3.40
N LYS A 451 -9.79 15.53 3.70
CA LYS A 451 -10.88 15.00 2.86
C LYS A 451 -10.89 15.56 1.44
N ASN A 452 -10.33 16.75 1.20
CA ASN A 452 -10.21 17.29 -0.15
C ASN A 452 -9.18 16.50 -0.98
N VAL A 453 -8.11 16.00 -0.35
CA VAL A 453 -7.12 15.14 -1.01
C VAL A 453 -7.72 13.79 -1.42
N ALA A 454 -8.66 13.27 -0.64
CA ALA A 454 -9.41 12.07 -1.01
C ALA A 454 -10.31 12.25 -2.24
N ASP A 455 -10.89 13.44 -2.41
CA ASP A 455 -11.66 13.78 -3.61
C ASP A 455 -10.78 13.85 -4.86
N LEU A 456 -9.53 14.29 -4.69
CA LEU A 456 -8.52 14.37 -5.73
C LEU A 456 -7.99 12.99 -6.15
N TYR A 457 -7.64 12.14 -5.19
CA TYR A 457 -7.06 10.81 -5.43
C TYR A 457 -7.95 9.73 -4.81
N VAL A 458 -8.84 9.13 -5.62
CA VAL A 458 -9.93 8.26 -5.13
C VAL A 458 -9.53 6.80 -4.91
N TYR A 459 -8.34 6.39 -5.32
CA TYR A 459 -7.86 5.01 -5.17
C TYR A 459 -6.82 4.89 -4.05
N PRO A 460 -6.81 3.79 -3.28
CA PRO A 460 -5.80 3.51 -2.26
C PRO A 460 -4.53 2.94 -2.91
N ASN A 461 -4.05 3.60 -3.96
CA ASN A 461 -2.86 3.17 -4.66
C ASN A 461 -1.61 3.66 -3.91
N THR A 462 -0.58 2.82 -3.80
CA THR A 462 0.71 3.22 -3.25
C THR A 462 1.63 3.82 -4.31
N VAL A 463 2.63 4.60 -3.88
CA VAL A 463 3.58 5.26 -4.81
C VAL A 463 4.63 4.27 -5.29
N HIS A 464 4.81 4.19 -6.61
CA HIS A 464 5.86 3.38 -7.22
C HIS A 464 6.73 4.26 -8.13
N ALA A 465 7.94 3.80 -8.44
CA ALA A 465 8.78 4.42 -9.44
C ALA A 465 9.36 3.37 -10.38
N VAL A 466 9.33 3.67 -11.68
CA VAL A 466 9.90 2.81 -12.73
C VAL A 466 11.06 3.51 -13.45
N GLU A 467 12.09 2.75 -13.83
CA GLU A 467 13.15 3.27 -14.72
C GLU A 467 12.75 3.08 -16.18
N LEU A 468 12.78 4.17 -16.96
CA LEU A 468 12.46 4.20 -18.38
C LEU A 468 13.50 4.99 -19.19
N THR A 469 13.67 4.63 -20.45
CA THR A 469 14.39 5.43 -21.44
C THR A 469 13.48 6.51 -22.03
N GLY A 470 14.05 7.56 -22.64
CA GLY A 470 13.26 8.60 -23.32
C GLY A 470 12.36 8.06 -24.43
N ALA A 471 12.78 6.99 -25.12
CA ALA A 471 11.94 6.27 -26.08
C ALA A 471 10.72 5.64 -25.40
N GLU A 472 10.89 5.03 -24.23
CA GLU A 472 9.81 4.37 -23.50
C GLU A 472 8.85 5.37 -22.85
N VAL A 473 9.35 6.50 -22.36
CA VAL A 473 8.50 7.63 -21.92
C VAL A 473 7.59 8.09 -23.07
N LYS A 474 8.13 8.18 -24.28
CA LYS A 474 7.33 8.52 -25.46
C LYS A 474 6.27 7.47 -25.76
N GLU A 475 6.60 6.18 -25.70
CA GLU A 475 5.62 5.12 -25.97
C GLU A 475 4.49 5.10 -24.92
N TRP A 476 4.77 5.41 -23.65
CA TRP A 476 3.73 5.60 -22.64
C TRP A 476 2.79 6.75 -23.04
N LEU A 477 3.34 7.92 -23.38
CA LEU A 477 2.54 9.07 -23.84
C LEU A 477 1.71 8.74 -25.10
N GLU A 478 2.24 7.96 -26.05
CA GLU A 478 1.49 7.49 -27.22
C GLU A 478 0.29 6.62 -26.85
N TRP A 479 0.37 5.85 -25.76
CA TRP A 479 -0.78 5.09 -25.26
C TRP A 479 -1.78 5.99 -24.56
N SER A 480 -1.32 6.92 -23.72
CA SER A 480 -2.20 7.90 -23.07
C SER A 480 -2.93 8.77 -24.11
N ALA A 481 -2.29 9.09 -25.24
CA ALA A 481 -2.93 9.77 -26.37
C ALA A 481 -4.09 8.97 -27.01
N GLY A 482 -4.28 7.70 -26.67
CA GLY A 482 -5.47 6.90 -27.01
C GLY A 482 -6.78 7.41 -26.38
N GLN A 483 -6.68 8.32 -25.40
CA GLN A 483 -7.81 9.06 -24.81
C GLN A 483 -8.58 9.93 -25.82
N PHE A 484 -7.99 10.18 -27.00
CA PHE A 484 -8.56 11.06 -28.02
C PHE A 484 -8.99 10.30 -29.28
N ASN A 485 -10.15 10.66 -29.83
CA ASN A 485 -10.55 10.23 -31.16
C ASN A 485 -9.70 10.92 -32.23
N THR A 486 -9.60 10.31 -33.40
CA THR A 486 -8.96 10.94 -34.55
C THR A 486 -9.87 12.03 -35.13
N ILE A 487 -9.36 13.25 -35.22
CA ILE A 487 -10.03 14.38 -35.87
C ILE A 487 -9.67 14.40 -37.34
N ASP A 488 -10.67 14.34 -38.22
CA ASP A 488 -10.50 14.50 -39.66
C ASP A 488 -10.71 15.97 -40.04
N PRO A 489 -9.66 16.72 -40.44
CA PRO A 489 -9.78 18.14 -40.75
C PRO A 489 -10.65 18.44 -41.99
N SER A 490 -10.92 17.42 -42.82
CA SER A 490 -11.73 17.54 -44.04
C SER A 490 -13.20 17.20 -43.82
N LYS A 491 -13.53 16.59 -42.68
CA LYS A 491 -14.89 16.14 -42.37
C LYS A 491 -15.74 17.30 -41.83
N SER A 492 -16.91 17.47 -42.41
CA SER A 492 -17.93 18.41 -41.93
C SER A 492 -18.75 17.84 -40.77
N GLY A 493 -19.20 18.74 -39.89
CA GLY A 493 -20.04 18.41 -38.73
C GLY A 493 -19.23 18.07 -37.48
N GLU A 494 -19.94 17.96 -36.36
CA GLU A 494 -19.37 17.73 -35.03
C GLU A 494 -18.49 16.47 -34.97
N GLN A 495 -17.31 16.61 -34.37
CA GLN A 495 -16.35 15.54 -34.10
C GLN A 495 -16.02 15.52 -32.60
N GLU A 496 -16.40 14.44 -31.92
CA GLU A 496 -16.09 14.23 -30.50
C GLU A 496 -14.59 14.00 -30.31
N LEU A 497 -13.95 14.85 -29.52
CA LEU A 497 -12.52 14.77 -29.22
C LEU A 497 -12.20 13.63 -28.25
N VAL A 498 -13.00 13.48 -27.20
CA VAL A 498 -12.72 12.54 -26.11
C VAL A 498 -13.25 11.15 -26.46
N ASN A 499 -12.37 10.16 -26.40
CA ASN A 499 -12.72 8.75 -26.52
C ASN A 499 -13.23 8.21 -25.18
N VAL A 500 -14.55 8.18 -25.00
CA VAL A 500 -15.19 7.66 -23.77
C VAL A 500 -15.00 6.16 -23.55
N ASP A 501 -14.47 5.44 -24.54
CA ASP A 501 -14.12 4.03 -24.41
C ASP A 501 -12.73 3.79 -23.83
N PHE A 502 -11.90 4.82 -23.81
CA PHE A 502 -10.63 4.83 -23.09
C PHE A 502 -10.90 5.22 -21.63
N PRO A 503 -10.62 4.36 -20.64
CA PRO A 503 -10.84 4.70 -19.24
C PRO A 503 -9.95 5.88 -18.81
N THR A 504 -10.53 6.91 -18.23
CA THR A 504 -9.81 8.14 -17.83
C THR A 504 -8.70 7.86 -16.81
N TYR A 505 -8.91 6.87 -15.93
CA TYR A 505 -7.87 6.42 -15.01
C TYR A 505 -6.69 5.73 -15.71
N ASN A 506 -6.67 5.56 -17.04
CA ASN A 506 -5.51 5.12 -17.84
C ASN A 506 -4.88 6.26 -18.68
N TYR A 507 -5.48 7.45 -18.66
CA TYR A 507 -4.95 8.63 -19.33
C TYR A 507 -3.96 9.31 -18.39
N ASP A 508 -2.66 9.13 -18.65
CA ASP A 508 -1.61 9.77 -17.89
C ASP A 508 -1.11 11.03 -18.61
N VAL A 509 -0.93 12.08 -17.82
CA VAL A 509 -0.04 13.21 -18.13
C VAL A 509 1.29 12.94 -17.45
N ILE A 510 2.40 13.20 -18.15
CA ILE A 510 3.75 13.04 -17.59
C ILE A 510 4.40 14.41 -17.41
N ASP A 511 4.53 14.83 -16.15
CA ASP A 511 5.19 16.08 -15.75
C ASP A 511 6.71 15.95 -15.75
N GLY A 512 7.36 17.09 -16.04
CA GLY A 512 8.80 17.21 -16.22
C GLY A 512 9.27 17.13 -17.68
N VAL A 513 8.39 16.78 -18.61
CA VAL A 513 8.59 16.87 -20.06
C VAL A 513 7.52 17.77 -20.68
N THR A 514 7.81 18.40 -21.81
CA THR A 514 6.78 19.12 -22.58
C THR A 514 6.51 18.47 -23.92
N TYR A 515 5.26 18.44 -24.38
CA TYR A 515 4.87 17.75 -25.61
C TYR A 515 3.56 18.27 -26.22
N GLU A 516 3.33 17.90 -27.48
CA GLU A 516 2.09 18.17 -28.19
C GLU A 516 1.43 16.86 -28.62
N ILE A 517 0.09 16.80 -28.63
CA ILE A 517 -0.69 15.66 -29.11
C ILE A 517 -1.36 16.02 -30.44
N ASP A 518 -0.96 15.33 -31.52
CA ASP A 518 -1.58 15.46 -32.84
C ASP A 518 -2.76 14.49 -32.98
N VAL A 519 -3.96 15.01 -32.74
CA VAL A 519 -5.21 14.24 -32.83
C VAL A 519 -5.65 13.97 -34.27
N THR A 520 -4.95 14.49 -35.28
CA THR A 520 -5.26 14.16 -36.69
C THR A 520 -4.67 12.82 -37.13
N GLU A 521 -3.67 12.33 -36.41
CA GLU A 521 -3.12 10.98 -36.60
C GLU A 521 -3.94 9.93 -35.85
N PRO A 522 -4.03 8.67 -36.33
CA PRO A 522 -4.70 7.59 -35.60
C PRO A 522 -4.02 7.28 -34.25
N ALA A 523 -4.74 6.72 -33.28
CA ALA A 523 -4.07 6.26 -32.05
C ALA A 523 -3.11 5.11 -32.36
N LYS A 524 -1.92 5.11 -31.75
CA LYS A 524 -0.95 4.01 -31.90
C LYS A 524 -1.42 2.75 -31.16
N TYR A 525 -2.01 2.94 -29.98
CA TYR A 525 -2.46 1.88 -29.08
C TYR A 525 -3.96 1.91 -28.82
N ASP A 526 -4.54 0.75 -28.50
CA ASP A 526 -5.88 0.66 -27.89
C ASP A 526 -5.85 0.88 -26.37
N SER A 527 -7.01 0.86 -25.72
CA SER A 527 -7.14 1.06 -24.26
C SER A 527 -6.46 -0.03 -23.41
N LYS A 528 -6.04 -1.14 -24.00
CA LYS A 528 -5.32 -2.24 -23.35
C LYS A 528 -3.81 -2.21 -23.65
N GLY A 529 -3.32 -1.19 -24.36
CA GLY A 529 -1.93 -1.05 -24.74
C GLY A 529 -1.51 -1.95 -25.91
N ASN A 530 -2.45 -2.50 -26.69
CA ASN A 530 -2.10 -3.24 -27.91
C ASN A 530 -1.89 -2.28 -29.08
N VAL A 531 -0.87 -2.54 -29.90
CA VAL A 531 -0.59 -1.72 -31.09
C VAL A 531 -1.70 -1.92 -32.13
N VAL A 532 -2.37 -0.84 -32.51
CA VAL A 532 -3.41 -0.81 -33.56
C VAL A 532 -2.99 0.00 -34.78
N SER A 533 -2.03 0.92 -34.65
CA SER A 533 -1.44 1.68 -35.76
C SER A 533 0.05 1.91 -35.53
N ALA A 534 0.88 0.93 -35.89
CA ALA A 534 2.31 0.90 -35.56
C ALA A 534 3.11 2.10 -36.12
N SER A 535 2.67 2.68 -37.23
CA SER A 535 3.31 3.84 -37.85
C SER A 535 2.84 5.18 -37.31
N SER A 536 1.85 5.19 -36.40
CA SER A 536 1.33 6.43 -35.85
C SER A 536 2.28 7.05 -34.83
N ASN A 537 2.23 8.38 -34.72
CA ASN A 537 3.12 9.15 -33.88
C ASN A 537 2.39 10.42 -33.41
N ARG A 538 1.43 10.30 -32.49
CA ARG A 538 0.66 11.45 -32.00
C ARG A 538 1.51 12.40 -31.17
N ILE A 539 2.52 11.90 -30.47
CA ILE A 539 3.36 12.71 -29.58
C ILE A 539 4.40 13.45 -30.41
N LYS A 540 4.19 14.77 -30.55
CA LYS A 540 5.10 15.70 -31.23
C LYS A 540 5.86 16.54 -30.21
N ASN A 541 7.00 17.07 -30.66
CA ASN A 541 7.76 18.08 -29.92
C ASN A 541 8.10 17.72 -28.46
N LEU A 542 8.25 16.41 -28.17
CA LEU A 542 8.59 15.91 -26.83
C LEU A 542 9.98 16.41 -26.40
N LYS A 543 10.01 17.15 -25.29
CA LYS A 543 11.20 17.83 -24.77
C LYS A 543 11.38 17.58 -23.28
N TYR A 544 12.63 17.52 -22.85
CA TYR A 544 13.06 17.57 -21.46
C TYR A 544 13.96 18.79 -21.28
N GLU A 545 13.69 19.63 -20.27
CA GLU A 545 14.40 20.91 -20.05
C GLU A 545 14.51 21.78 -21.32
N GLY A 546 13.45 21.82 -22.12
CA GLY A 546 13.36 22.59 -23.36
C GLY A 546 14.14 22.02 -24.55
N LYS A 547 14.85 20.89 -24.39
CA LYS A 547 15.57 20.20 -25.47
C LYS A 547 14.80 18.96 -25.90
N ALA A 548 14.90 18.57 -27.18
CA ALA A 548 14.32 17.31 -27.64
C ALA A 548 14.82 16.16 -26.76
N ILE A 549 13.89 15.28 -26.35
CA ILE A 549 14.24 14.16 -25.47
C ILE A 549 15.24 13.24 -26.18
N ASP A 550 16.30 12.85 -25.48
CA ASP A 550 17.22 11.82 -25.96
C ASP A 550 16.55 10.45 -25.77
N PRO A 551 16.33 9.66 -26.84
CA PRO A 551 15.68 8.36 -26.74
C PRO A 551 16.35 7.39 -25.78
N GLU A 552 17.66 7.50 -25.58
CA GLU A 552 18.45 6.60 -24.72
C GLU A 552 18.64 7.14 -23.30
N GLN A 553 18.28 8.41 -23.04
CA GLN A 553 18.40 9.00 -21.71
C GLN A 553 17.49 8.27 -20.72
N LYS A 554 18.04 7.96 -19.55
CA LYS A 554 17.31 7.33 -18.45
C LYS A 554 16.55 8.36 -17.63
N PHE A 555 15.34 7.99 -17.26
CA PHE A 555 14.43 8.71 -16.39
C PHE A 555 13.88 7.76 -15.34
N ILE A 556 13.67 8.28 -14.14
CA ILE A 556 12.78 7.64 -13.17
C ILE A 556 11.41 8.27 -13.33
N VAL A 557 10.37 7.47 -13.53
CA VAL A 557 8.99 7.96 -13.61
C VAL A 557 8.26 7.55 -12.34
N ALA A 558 7.98 8.54 -11.50
CA ALA A 558 7.10 8.40 -10.35
C ALA A 558 5.67 8.12 -10.83
N THR A 559 5.02 7.11 -10.26
CA THR A 559 3.69 6.66 -10.63
C THR A 559 3.06 5.92 -9.44
N ASN A 560 2.11 5.03 -9.71
CA ASN A 560 1.45 4.21 -8.69
C ASN A 560 1.61 2.71 -8.93
N ASN A 561 1.35 1.91 -7.89
CA ASN A 561 1.41 0.45 -7.92
C ASN A 561 0.57 -0.17 -9.06
N TYR A 562 -0.62 0.38 -9.33
CA TYR A 562 -1.45 -0.08 -10.43
C TYR A 562 -0.74 0.05 -11.79
N ARG A 563 -0.16 1.22 -12.09
CA ARG A 563 0.59 1.44 -13.35
C ARG A 563 1.85 0.60 -13.42
N ALA A 564 2.64 0.64 -12.36
CA ALA A 564 3.90 -0.08 -12.29
C ALA A 564 3.69 -1.61 -12.38
N GLY A 565 2.60 -2.14 -11.84
CA GLY A 565 2.32 -3.57 -11.83
C GLY A 565 1.56 -4.10 -13.07
N SER A 566 0.71 -3.28 -13.70
CA SER A 566 -0.21 -3.77 -14.75
C SER A 566 0.06 -3.26 -16.17
N SER A 567 0.82 -2.17 -16.32
CA SER A 567 1.01 -1.54 -17.64
C SER A 567 2.10 -2.24 -18.46
N LYS A 568 1.73 -2.68 -19.67
CA LYS A 568 2.67 -3.23 -20.65
C LYS A 568 3.67 -2.19 -21.22
N LEU A 569 3.47 -0.91 -20.96
CA LEU A 569 4.38 0.14 -21.45
C LEU A 569 5.22 0.74 -20.33
N ALA A 570 4.63 0.91 -19.13
CA ALA A 570 5.40 1.35 -17.97
C ALA A 570 6.30 0.22 -17.43
N ASN A 571 5.87 -1.05 -17.53
CA ASN A 571 6.60 -2.19 -17.02
C ASN A 571 6.33 -3.50 -17.81
N PRO A 572 6.66 -3.57 -19.11
CA PRO A 572 6.39 -4.73 -19.98
C PRO A 572 6.92 -6.08 -19.48
N ASP A 573 8.04 -6.07 -18.75
CA ASP A 573 8.78 -7.26 -18.33
C ASP A 573 8.71 -7.52 -16.82
N GLY A 574 7.96 -6.70 -16.08
CA GLY A 574 7.85 -6.79 -14.62
C GLY A 574 9.08 -6.30 -13.86
N LYS A 575 10.14 -5.85 -14.54
CA LYS A 575 11.48 -5.63 -13.94
C LYS A 575 11.87 -4.16 -13.81
N ARG A 576 11.02 -3.23 -14.24
CA ARG A 576 11.35 -1.80 -14.27
C ARG A 576 11.08 -1.09 -12.96
N ILE A 577 10.40 -1.74 -12.01
CA ILE A 577 10.10 -1.16 -10.69
C ILE A 577 11.40 -1.05 -9.91
N ILE A 578 11.87 0.18 -9.69
CA ILE A 578 13.05 0.46 -8.87
C ILE A 578 12.66 0.86 -7.44
N MET A 579 11.40 1.26 -7.24
CA MET A 579 10.83 1.58 -5.95
C MET A 579 9.36 1.15 -5.95
N ALA A 580 9.01 0.27 -5.02
CA ALA A 580 7.63 -0.05 -4.65
C ALA A 580 7.42 0.49 -3.24
N ALA A 581 6.93 1.72 -3.06
CA ALA A 581 6.72 2.21 -1.71
C ALA A 581 5.40 1.67 -1.14
N PRO A 582 5.34 1.38 0.16
CA PRO A 582 4.10 1.00 0.82
C PRO A 582 3.19 2.21 1.08
N ASP A 583 3.73 3.44 1.00
CA ASP A 583 2.97 4.66 1.29
C ASP A 583 1.89 4.93 0.23
N GLU A 584 0.65 5.15 0.69
CA GLU A 584 -0.47 5.56 -0.16
C GLU A 584 -0.23 6.93 -0.81
N SER A 585 -0.63 7.05 -2.08
CA SER A 585 -0.53 8.30 -2.85
C SER A 585 -1.26 9.45 -2.18
N ARG A 586 -2.39 9.19 -1.50
CA ARG A 586 -3.14 10.18 -0.73
C ARG A 586 -2.31 10.77 0.40
N GLN A 587 -1.66 9.89 1.17
CA GLN A 587 -0.84 10.33 2.30
C GLN A 587 0.37 11.13 1.80
N VAL A 588 0.97 10.72 0.69
CA VAL A 588 2.05 11.48 0.04
C VAL A 588 1.60 12.89 -0.37
N ILE A 589 0.38 13.05 -0.91
CA ILE A 589 -0.17 14.37 -1.25
C ILE A 589 -0.44 15.19 0.03
N ILE A 590 -1.01 14.59 1.08
CA ILE A 590 -1.23 15.23 2.38
C ILE A 590 0.09 15.74 2.97
N ASP A 591 1.11 14.89 3.00
CA ASP A 591 2.44 15.22 3.54
C ASP A 591 3.10 16.33 2.72
N TYR A 592 2.98 16.29 1.39
CA TYR A 592 3.45 17.37 0.51
C TYR A 592 2.78 18.71 0.82
N ILE A 593 1.45 18.74 0.96
CA ILE A 593 0.70 19.96 1.28
C ILE A 593 1.08 20.46 2.67
N ALA A 594 1.14 19.58 3.68
CA ALA A 594 1.50 19.93 5.05
C ALA A 594 2.93 20.50 5.15
N GLN A 595 3.88 19.92 4.40
CA GLN A 595 5.27 20.36 4.36
C GLN A 595 5.42 21.74 3.70
N ASN A 596 4.67 22.02 2.64
CA ASN A 596 4.72 23.30 1.91
C ASN A 596 3.82 24.38 2.53
N LYS A 597 2.81 23.98 3.31
CA LYS A 597 1.75 24.80 3.93
C LYS A 597 0.83 25.49 2.93
N THR A 598 1.39 26.20 1.97
CA THR A 598 0.68 26.84 0.87
C THR A 598 1.18 26.25 -0.44
N ILE A 599 0.28 25.72 -1.25
CA ILE A 599 0.58 25.16 -2.57
C ILE A 599 0.02 26.04 -3.67
N ASN A 600 0.69 26.05 -4.82
CA ASN A 600 0.13 26.53 -6.07
C ASN A 600 -0.13 25.33 -6.98
N PRO A 601 -1.38 24.96 -7.24
CA PRO A 601 -1.71 23.83 -8.10
C PRO A 601 -1.79 24.22 -9.58
N SER A 602 -1.53 25.49 -9.96
CA SER A 602 -1.59 25.91 -11.37
C SER A 602 -0.76 24.99 -12.25
N ALA A 603 -1.41 24.49 -13.30
CA ALA A 603 -0.82 23.68 -14.35
C ALA A 603 0.37 24.44 -15.01
N ASP A 604 1.47 23.73 -15.27
CA ASP A 604 2.69 24.32 -15.83
C ASP A 604 2.68 24.41 -17.37
N GLY A 605 1.62 23.90 -18.01
CA GLY A 605 1.45 23.93 -19.45
C GLY A 605 2.36 22.92 -20.15
N ASN A 606 2.68 21.80 -19.50
CA ASN A 606 3.57 20.81 -20.06
C ASN A 606 3.03 20.20 -21.37
N TRP A 607 1.72 20.09 -21.56
CA TRP A 607 1.14 19.52 -22.76
C TRP A 607 0.05 20.38 -23.40
N SER A 608 -0.10 20.19 -24.72
CA SER A 608 -1.14 20.83 -25.53
C SER A 608 -1.53 19.96 -26.73
N PHE A 609 -2.61 20.32 -27.43
CA PHE A 609 -2.88 19.74 -28.74
C PHE A 609 -2.06 20.44 -29.83
N ALA A 610 -1.52 19.65 -30.75
CA ALA A 610 -0.90 20.18 -31.96
C ALA A 610 -1.96 20.91 -32.80
N LYS A 611 -1.52 21.95 -33.52
CA LYS A 611 -2.39 22.75 -34.37
C LYS A 611 -3.07 21.90 -35.45
N VAL A 612 -4.40 22.01 -35.53
CA VAL A 612 -5.19 21.38 -36.60
C VAL A 612 -5.42 22.39 -37.73
N SER A 613 -5.10 21.99 -38.96
CA SER A 613 -5.33 22.84 -40.15
C SER A 613 -6.81 22.83 -40.54
N GLY A 614 -7.34 23.95 -41.04
CA GLY A 614 -8.76 24.07 -41.39
C GLY A 614 -9.62 24.52 -40.19
N THR A 615 -10.91 24.22 -40.24
CA THR A 615 -11.90 24.59 -39.20
C THR A 615 -12.85 23.42 -38.89
N PRO A 616 -12.34 22.25 -38.47
CA PRO A 616 -13.22 21.16 -38.04
C PRO A 616 -14.05 21.57 -36.81
N GLU A 617 -15.30 21.13 -36.75
CA GLU A 617 -16.18 21.35 -35.59
C GLU A 617 -15.83 20.32 -34.50
N ILE A 618 -14.81 20.63 -33.70
CA ILE A 618 -14.37 19.75 -32.60
C ILE A 618 -15.23 20.04 -31.37
N ILE A 619 -15.81 19.00 -30.78
CA ILE A 619 -16.61 19.10 -29.57
C ILE A 619 -16.09 18.15 -28.48
N PHE A 620 -16.42 18.47 -27.24
CA PHE A 620 -16.26 17.58 -26.10
C PHE A 620 -17.36 17.85 -25.07
N ASN A 621 -17.53 16.91 -24.14
CA ASN A 621 -18.52 16.99 -23.08
C ASN A 621 -17.80 17.06 -21.72
N THR A 622 -18.19 18.02 -20.87
CA THR A 622 -17.72 18.12 -19.48
C THR A 622 -18.86 18.59 -18.56
N SER A 623 -18.59 18.90 -17.29
CA SER A 623 -19.59 19.42 -16.37
C SER A 623 -20.23 20.72 -16.91
N PRO A 624 -21.56 20.89 -16.79
CA PRO A 624 -22.23 22.18 -17.05
C PRO A 624 -21.66 23.33 -16.21
N ALA A 625 -21.16 23.03 -15.00
CA ALA A 625 -20.59 24.01 -14.08
C ALA A 625 -19.37 24.74 -14.68
N ALA A 626 -18.64 24.07 -15.58
CA ALA A 626 -17.43 24.59 -16.21
C ALA A 626 -17.70 25.80 -17.15
N SER A 627 -18.95 26.02 -17.57
CA SER A 627 -19.35 27.11 -18.47
C SER A 627 -19.07 28.50 -17.87
N SER A 628 -19.22 28.60 -16.54
CA SER A 628 -18.89 29.81 -15.79
C SER A 628 -17.39 30.14 -15.84
N ILE A 629 -16.53 29.11 -15.83
CA ILE A 629 -15.07 29.23 -15.91
C ILE A 629 -14.65 29.67 -17.31
N VAL A 630 -15.18 29.04 -18.37
CA VAL A 630 -14.91 29.42 -19.76
C VAL A 630 -15.27 30.88 -20.01
N THR A 631 -16.42 31.33 -19.49
CA THR A 631 -16.89 32.71 -19.70
C THR A 631 -16.05 33.73 -18.92
N ALA A 632 -15.52 33.35 -17.76
CA ALA A 632 -14.73 34.24 -16.91
C ALA A 632 -13.28 34.40 -17.37
N ASP A 633 -12.73 33.43 -18.12
CA ASP A 633 -11.33 33.42 -18.55
C ASP A 633 -11.21 33.80 -20.04
N ALA A 634 -10.42 34.85 -20.33
CA ALA A 634 -10.24 35.37 -21.69
C ALA A 634 -9.47 34.41 -22.62
N LYS A 635 -8.56 33.59 -22.08
CA LYS A 635 -7.84 32.57 -22.86
C LYS A 635 -8.78 31.41 -23.19
N LEU A 636 -9.54 30.92 -22.19
CA LEU A 636 -10.49 29.83 -22.39
C LEU A 636 -11.64 30.23 -23.31
N SER A 637 -12.24 31.41 -23.14
CA SER A 637 -13.30 31.90 -24.04
C SER A 637 -12.82 32.17 -25.48
N GLY A 638 -11.52 32.34 -25.69
CA GLY A 638 -10.91 32.41 -27.01
C GLY A 638 -10.74 31.06 -27.70
N ALA A 639 -10.62 29.97 -26.94
CA ALA A 639 -10.37 28.62 -27.45
C ALA A 639 -11.58 27.68 -27.32
N MET A 640 -12.51 27.94 -26.41
CA MET A 640 -13.64 27.08 -26.09
C MET A 640 -14.96 27.88 -26.06
N THR A 641 -16.05 27.24 -26.49
CA THR A 641 -17.39 27.86 -26.41
C THR A 641 -18.40 26.85 -25.89
N TYR A 642 -19.19 27.26 -24.89
CA TYR A 642 -20.27 26.44 -24.36
C TYR A 642 -21.47 26.43 -25.33
N LEU A 643 -21.91 25.25 -25.73
CA LEU A 643 -22.97 25.02 -26.72
C LEU A 643 -24.32 24.64 -26.11
N GLY A 644 -24.38 24.48 -24.78
CA GLY A 644 -25.56 24.04 -24.03
C GLY A 644 -25.44 22.61 -23.48
N ASP A 645 -26.38 22.24 -22.62
CA ASP A 645 -26.42 20.90 -22.03
C ASP A 645 -26.91 19.87 -23.04
N ASN A 646 -26.33 18.68 -22.98
CA ASN A 646 -26.78 17.53 -23.74
C ASN A 646 -27.83 16.72 -22.94
N LYS A 647 -28.44 15.74 -23.61
CA LYS A 647 -29.49 14.87 -23.07
C LYS A 647 -29.05 14.01 -21.89
N ASP A 648 -27.75 13.80 -21.71
CA ASP A 648 -27.15 12.99 -20.65
C ASP A 648 -26.70 13.88 -19.46
N GLY A 649 -27.01 15.18 -19.51
CA GLY A 649 -26.75 16.15 -18.43
C GLY A 649 -25.35 16.77 -18.45
N PHE A 650 -24.51 16.47 -19.44
CA PHE A 650 -23.21 17.11 -19.61
C PHE A 650 -23.36 18.44 -20.34
N GLY A 651 -22.49 19.40 -20.03
CA GLY A 651 -22.30 20.57 -20.87
C GLY A 651 -21.50 20.20 -22.12
N LYS A 652 -22.01 20.56 -23.29
CA LYS A 652 -21.31 20.40 -24.58
C LYS A 652 -20.52 21.66 -24.89
N TYR A 653 -19.27 21.50 -25.31
CA TYR A 653 -18.35 22.59 -25.64
C TYR A 653 -17.73 22.37 -27.02
N SER A 654 -17.51 23.44 -27.79
CA SER A 654 -16.61 23.40 -28.95
C SER A 654 -15.20 23.80 -28.54
N LEU A 655 -14.19 23.27 -29.24
CA LEU A 655 -12.78 23.58 -29.04
C LEU A 655 -12.12 24.01 -30.37
N ASP A 656 -11.44 25.15 -30.39
CA ASP A 656 -10.68 25.65 -31.54
C ASP A 656 -9.19 25.28 -31.42
N LEU A 657 -8.73 24.37 -32.28
CA LEU A 657 -7.34 23.94 -32.37
C LEU A 657 -6.55 24.64 -33.50
N SER A 658 -7.12 25.66 -34.16
CA SER A 658 -6.47 26.36 -35.27
C SER A 658 -5.29 27.23 -34.84
N GLY A 659 -5.22 27.62 -33.56
CA GLY A 659 -4.12 28.36 -32.96
C GLY A 659 -2.97 27.49 -32.42
N GLY A 660 -3.19 26.19 -32.21
CA GLY A 660 -2.48 25.44 -31.17
C GLY A 660 -2.96 25.90 -29.80
N THR A 661 -3.35 24.99 -28.91
CA THR A 661 -3.91 25.38 -27.62
C THR A 661 -2.79 25.61 -26.61
N ASP A 662 -2.30 26.85 -26.51
CA ASP A 662 -1.61 27.31 -25.31
C ASP A 662 -2.69 27.72 -24.27
N THR A 663 -3.48 26.73 -23.84
CA THR A 663 -4.67 26.91 -22.99
C THR A 663 -4.39 26.54 -21.54
N ALA A 664 -3.14 26.67 -21.08
CA ALA A 664 -2.79 26.40 -19.67
C ALA A 664 -3.80 27.08 -18.73
N ALA A 665 -4.22 26.35 -17.68
CA ALA A 665 -5.08 26.85 -16.62
C ALA A 665 -4.57 28.20 -16.08
N PRO A 666 -5.43 29.07 -15.52
CA PRO A 666 -5.06 30.45 -15.19
C PRO A 666 -3.76 30.51 -14.37
N GLU A 667 -2.82 31.35 -14.82
CA GLU A 667 -1.73 31.83 -13.98
C GLU A 667 -2.37 32.53 -12.78
N ALA A 668 -2.05 32.05 -11.57
CA ALA A 668 -2.31 32.84 -10.38
C ALA A 668 -1.55 34.17 -10.54
N GLN A 669 -2.25 35.30 -10.41
CA GLN A 669 -1.60 36.60 -10.34
C GLN A 669 -0.59 36.58 -9.19
N GLU A 670 0.70 36.71 -9.48
CA GLU A 670 1.65 37.14 -8.47
C GLU A 670 1.13 38.46 -7.87
N PRO A 671 1.17 38.65 -6.55
CA PRO A 671 0.78 39.92 -5.97
C PRO A 671 1.68 41.02 -6.54
N GLU A 672 1.08 41.94 -7.31
CA GLU A 672 1.73 43.17 -7.78
C GLU A 672 2.36 43.89 -6.58
N ALA A 673 3.66 44.12 -6.67
CA ALA A 673 4.33 45.04 -5.77
C ALA A 673 3.77 46.45 -6.00
N GLU A 674 2.94 46.95 -5.08
CA GLU A 674 2.47 48.34 -5.11
C GLU A 674 3.66 49.32 -5.13
N GLU A 675 3.84 50.01 -6.25
CA GLU A 675 4.69 51.20 -6.34
C GLU A 675 4.05 52.36 -5.54
N THR A 676 4.74 52.81 -4.50
CA THR A 676 4.39 54.04 -3.76
C THR A 676 5.09 55.27 -4.37
N PRO A 677 4.44 56.46 -4.39
CA PRO A 677 4.93 57.63 -5.11
C PRO A 677 6.04 58.39 -4.38
N ALA A 678 6.99 58.92 -5.17
CA ALA A 678 8.20 59.61 -4.70
C ALA A 678 7.98 60.98 -4.04
N LYS A 679 8.67 61.24 -2.91
CA LYS A 679 9.25 62.54 -2.45
C LYS A 679 9.93 62.38 -1.06
N PRO A 680 10.74 63.34 -0.56
CA PRO A 680 12.10 63.74 -0.93
C PRO A 680 13.17 63.35 0.15
N LYS A 681 14.47 63.35 -0.19
CA LYS A 681 15.60 63.31 0.79
C LYS A 681 15.51 64.53 1.73
N PRO A 682 15.81 64.44 3.06
CA PRO A 682 17.17 64.18 3.53
C PRO A 682 17.37 63.56 4.96
N THR A 683 18.58 63.00 5.14
CA THR A 683 19.43 62.93 6.36
C THR A 683 18.97 62.20 7.64
N THR A 684 19.71 61.12 7.93
CA THR A 684 19.84 60.35 9.18
C THR A 684 20.25 61.22 10.38
N PRO A 685 19.74 60.95 11.60
CA PRO A 685 20.49 60.10 12.55
C PRO A 685 19.63 59.09 13.34
N ALA A 686 20.28 58.02 13.79
CA ALA A 686 19.73 56.79 14.35
C ALA A 686 19.19 56.89 15.80
N PRO A 687 18.19 56.04 16.15
CA PRO A 687 18.09 55.51 17.50
C PRO A 687 17.84 53.98 17.58
N LYS A 688 18.63 53.36 18.48
CA LYS A 688 18.36 52.34 19.52
C LYS A 688 17.12 51.40 19.48
N PRO A 689 17.21 50.23 20.15
CA PRO A 689 17.00 48.93 19.50
C PRO A 689 15.85 48.12 20.10
N GLU A 690 15.21 47.33 19.26
CA GLU A 690 14.29 46.26 19.66
C GLU A 690 15.04 44.99 20.11
N PRO A 691 14.41 44.10 20.90
CA PRO A 691 15.06 42.96 21.51
C PRO A 691 15.48 41.96 20.43
N LYS A 692 16.78 41.71 20.34
CA LYS A 692 17.34 40.71 19.42
C LYS A 692 16.94 39.29 19.86
N PRO A 693 16.67 38.39 18.91
CA PRO A 693 16.85 36.96 19.14
C PRO A 693 18.33 36.72 19.48
N VAL A 694 18.56 35.83 20.44
CA VAL A 694 19.90 35.44 20.87
C VAL A 694 20.62 34.78 19.67
N LYS A 695 21.47 35.56 19.02
CA LYS A 695 22.56 35.06 18.18
C LYS A 695 23.51 34.28 19.11
N PRO A 696 23.93 33.05 18.81
CA PRO A 696 25.08 32.46 19.49
C PRO A 696 26.24 33.45 19.39
N GLU A 697 26.97 33.66 20.50
CA GLU A 697 28.15 34.54 20.49
C GLU A 697 29.05 34.24 19.30
N ALA A 698 29.58 35.29 18.66
CA ALA A 698 30.60 35.18 17.64
C ALA A 698 31.79 34.40 18.20
N GLY A 699 31.81 33.10 17.94
CA GLY A 699 32.90 32.23 18.31
C GLY A 699 34.10 32.59 17.45
N LYS A 700 35.26 32.81 18.09
CA LYS A 700 36.54 32.80 17.38
C LYS A 700 36.63 31.56 16.50
N GLU A 701 37.28 31.68 15.34
CA GLU A 701 37.61 30.54 14.47
C GLU A 701 38.10 29.36 15.32
N ARG A 702 37.46 28.20 15.16
CA ARG A 702 37.76 27.01 15.96
C ARG A 702 38.50 26.01 15.10
N VAL A 703 39.57 25.42 15.63
CA VAL A 703 40.20 24.27 14.97
C VAL A 703 39.52 23.00 15.45
N TYR A 704 38.87 22.29 14.53
CA TYR A 704 38.26 20.99 14.75
C TYR A 704 39.15 19.88 14.19
N VAL A 705 39.29 18.78 14.93
CA VAL A 705 40.04 17.59 14.50
C VAL A 705 39.04 16.53 14.04
N ILE A 706 39.07 16.15 12.77
CA ILE A 706 38.19 15.15 12.16
C ILE A 706 38.31 13.80 12.91
N LYS A 707 37.17 13.22 13.28
CA LYS A 707 37.04 11.90 13.92
C LYS A 707 36.37 10.90 12.97
N LYS A 708 36.46 9.60 13.31
CA LYS A 708 35.77 8.54 12.56
C LYS A 708 34.27 8.82 12.51
N GLY A 709 33.68 8.89 11.31
CA GLY A 709 32.26 9.16 11.09
C GLY A 709 31.87 10.63 10.89
N ASP A 710 32.83 11.56 10.95
CA ASP A 710 32.59 12.97 10.68
C ASP A 710 32.44 13.26 9.18
N ASN A 711 31.55 14.20 8.85
CA ASN A 711 31.50 14.87 7.56
C ASN A 711 31.28 16.38 7.78
N LEU A 712 31.56 17.22 6.77
CA LEU A 712 31.47 18.67 6.92
C LEU A 712 30.05 19.15 7.30
N TYR A 713 29.01 18.41 6.88
CA TYR A 713 27.62 18.68 7.22
C TYR A 713 27.34 18.51 8.72
N ARG A 714 27.69 17.37 9.30
CA ARG A 714 27.53 17.09 10.75
C ARG A 714 28.36 18.03 11.61
N ILE A 715 29.56 18.37 11.15
CA ILE A 715 30.41 19.38 11.82
C ILE A 715 29.73 20.75 11.73
N GLY A 716 29.18 21.12 10.58
CA GLY A 716 28.43 22.35 10.38
C GLY A 716 27.23 22.47 11.31
N LEU A 717 26.39 21.43 11.39
CA LEU A 717 25.25 21.37 12.31
C LEU A 717 25.68 21.53 13.77
N LYS A 718 26.76 20.86 14.17
CA LYS A 718 27.28 20.92 15.54
C LYS A 718 27.76 22.31 15.94
N TYR A 719 28.28 23.10 15.00
CA TYR A 719 28.82 24.43 15.26
C TYR A 719 27.94 25.58 14.76
N GLY A 720 26.77 25.29 14.16
CA GLY A 720 25.87 26.29 13.61
C GLY A 720 26.45 27.05 12.40
N VAL A 721 27.23 26.36 11.56
CA VAL A 721 27.94 26.94 10.41
C VAL A 721 27.63 26.12 9.16
N ASP A 722 27.34 26.79 8.03
CA ASP A 722 27.13 26.11 6.75
C ASP A 722 28.37 25.28 6.35
N TRP A 723 28.14 24.03 5.95
CA TRP A 723 29.21 23.12 5.55
C TRP A 723 30.01 23.64 4.35
N ASN A 724 29.39 24.41 3.45
CA ASN A 724 30.04 25.10 2.34
C ASN A 724 30.99 26.19 2.84
N ALA A 725 30.63 26.90 3.92
CA ALA A 725 31.50 27.89 4.54
C ALA A 725 32.73 27.21 5.17
N ILE A 726 32.56 26.04 5.80
CA ILE A 726 33.66 25.22 6.33
C ILE A 726 34.55 24.72 5.18
N ALA A 727 33.98 24.18 4.11
CA ALA A 727 34.73 23.70 2.95
C ALA A 727 35.58 24.82 2.32
N LYS A 728 34.96 26.00 2.14
CA LYS A 728 35.61 27.20 1.61
C LYS A 728 36.73 27.73 2.51
N ALA A 729 36.51 27.80 3.83
CA ALA A 729 37.51 28.25 4.80
C ALA A 729 38.76 27.34 4.83
N ASN A 730 38.59 26.06 4.49
CA ASN A 730 39.66 25.06 4.50
C ASN A 730 40.22 24.70 3.12
N LYS A 731 39.74 25.35 2.06
CA LYS A 731 40.10 25.04 0.66
C LYS A 731 39.91 23.56 0.31
N ILE A 732 38.85 22.95 0.84
CA ILE A 732 38.51 21.53 0.58
C ILE A 732 37.71 21.48 -0.72
N SER A 733 38.31 20.97 -1.78
CA SER A 733 37.68 20.80 -3.09
C SER A 733 36.89 19.49 -3.21
N ASN A 734 37.23 18.48 -2.41
CA ASN A 734 36.51 17.22 -2.33
C ASN A 734 36.10 16.95 -0.88
N VAL A 735 34.82 17.18 -0.58
CA VAL A 735 34.26 17.09 0.78
C VAL A 735 34.12 15.65 1.30
N HIS A 736 34.36 14.65 0.46
CA HIS A 736 34.33 13.23 0.80
C HIS A 736 35.70 12.64 1.17
N GLN A 737 36.78 13.42 1.06
CA GLN A 737 38.15 12.99 1.41
C GLN A 737 38.67 13.64 2.68
N LEU A 738 37.89 13.61 3.76
CA LEU A 738 38.34 14.05 5.08
C LEU A 738 39.18 12.95 5.73
N GLN A 739 40.37 13.31 6.21
CA GLN A 739 41.25 12.35 6.90
C GLN A 739 41.02 12.42 8.41
N ILE A 740 40.89 11.25 9.07
CA ILE A 740 40.83 11.19 10.54
C ILE A 740 42.10 11.82 11.11
N GLY A 741 41.95 12.76 12.04
CA GLY A 741 43.05 13.56 12.59
C GLY A 741 43.34 14.86 11.83
N GLN A 742 42.74 15.09 10.67
CA GLN A 742 42.86 16.35 9.92
C GLN A 742 42.30 17.50 10.75
N LYS A 743 43.04 18.60 10.82
CA LYS A 743 42.60 19.85 11.46
C LYS A 743 41.93 20.73 10.42
N ILE A 744 40.68 21.12 10.69
CA ILE A 744 39.92 22.06 9.86
C ILE A 744 39.48 23.26 10.70
N ILE A 745 39.39 24.42 10.06
CA ILE A 745 38.92 25.69 10.61
C ILE A 745 37.40 25.74 10.46
N ILE A 746 36.71 25.92 11.58
CA ILE A 746 35.29 26.25 11.60
C ILE A 746 35.20 27.78 11.63
N PRO A 747 34.76 28.43 10.52
CA PRO A 747 34.68 29.88 10.48
C PRO A 747 33.63 30.38 11.47
N ALA A 748 33.79 31.60 11.96
CA ALA A 748 32.79 32.24 12.80
C ALA A 748 31.48 32.45 12.00
N SER A 749 30.34 32.09 12.58
CA SER A 749 28.99 32.27 12.04
C SER A 749 28.54 33.73 11.98
#